data_AF-A0A1I0W4W5-F1
#
_entry.id   AF-A0A1I0W4W5-F1
#
_cell.length_a   1.000
_cell.length_b   1.000
_cell.length_c   1.000
_cell.angle_alpha   90.00
_cell.angle_beta   90.00
_cell.angle_gamma   90.00
#
_symmetry.space_group_name_H-M   'P 1'
#
loop_
_entity.id
_entity.type
_entity.pdbx_description
1 polymer ?
#
loop_
_entity_poly.entity_id
_entity_poly.type
_entity_poly.pdbx_seq_one_letter_code
_entity_poly.pdbx_strand_id
1 'polypeptide(L)'
;MLVRNEVEHNSHNVYYRSPIGAAEAGSKVRLGLQIKSKQQINQVLLRLWQDQKGEKLLPLTTKDPQEAEVRYYSLEVEMPETGCLLWYYFIISCSDGTCYYGNNMEHWGGIGGVYPNVPPSYQITVYNKGAKTPDWFKHAVMYQIFPDRFYRQGDKLIEKEGAVYHASWTDDPCYYKDPDTKEIVSYDFYGGNIAGIMAKLDYLKELGISVIYLNPVFESESNHHYDTGDYHKIDPILGTNEEFHDLVELAKKKGIRIILDGVFSHTGSNSRYFNRKGKYEGVGAFQSEKSPYYEWYNFRNFPYEYDCWWNFDTLPNVTETNPSYMDFIYRAPDSVLHHWLSEGIAGWRLDVIDELPEPFSQGFYAELKKTDKDAVMIGEVWEDASNKIAYGTQRKYLCGQEMDSAMNYPLRKILLDYLLGYVTAHNTMLLLNSQRENYPQENFYAMMNLIGSHDVQRAITILGETPYYDGMPAIEQCRAKLTPEMYKVGKARLKMAALFQMAYPGVPCIYYGDEIGMEGFKDPTNRQPYKWQGGDEELREYYRSIIKARNEHDALQTGELLPLTAEGDVLAFARVVRSGHDVFGADADSGAFIAVFNRSRSESHTVTLDISDFADGQFADMVAVEGVKVEKLVSVRGKLTVKMPPLTARLLEYEPLPRKYERGAGILLHPTCLPSKYGIGDMGREAYKFVDFLAEAGQQVWQILPLGPVGFGYSPYQSPSAFAGNPLLIDVDELLEQGWLTPAEAKMPYASKSSFIDFERVISFKQKCFKKAWLAFQKSTDVEIKGQFQAFTEEAASWLDDYALFDAAKKDFKNKAWYEWPEPIKSRDKKALAKLAERLEENVGYAKFVQFIFHKQWSKLHEYAASKGIKIMGDMPIFISHDSADVWANQKLFDLNEDGTAKTVAGVPPDYFSANGQLWGNPQYDWKAMEKENYAWWKKRFENLHRLVDIVRIDHFRGFESYWEVDGKAETAINGHWRKGPGKAFFDIIRKEVPGLEIVAEDLGIITDEVEALREDCGFPGMKVLHFTLHFNEQGRLGFVAPENSIVYTGTHDNNTTVGWYKQDIDEATRAAVAALLNKPMDRPKEIAKGLLKFAYASEARLAIAPMQDLLGLDERGRMNTPGTVGLNWKWCLKPDYLLELEPAELKAMCKKYERC
;
A
#
# COMPACT_ATOMS: atom_id res chain seq x y z
N MET A 1 -40.91 5.12 1.38
CA MET A 1 -39.63 5.85 1.39
C MET A 1 -38.54 4.86 1.74
N LEU A 2 -37.36 4.99 1.12
CA LEU A 2 -36.23 4.09 1.37
C LEU A 2 -35.84 4.09 2.85
N VAL A 3 -35.47 2.92 3.38
CA VAL A 3 -35.00 2.77 4.77
C VAL A 3 -33.48 2.72 4.84
N ARG A 4 -32.92 2.89 6.05
CA ARG A 4 -31.46 2.99 6.28
C ARG A 4 -30.65 1.86 5.63
N ASN A 5 -31.16 0.63 5.63
CA ASN A 5 -30.42 -0.53 5.11
C ASN A 5 -30.51 -0.68 3.58
N GLU A 6 -31.30 0.16 2.91
CA GLU A 6 -31.46 0.15 1.45
C GLU A 6 -30.53 1.14 0.74
N VAL A 7 -29.86 2.06 1.45
CA VAL A 7 -29.00 3.06 0.83
C VAL A 7 -27.67 3.14 1.58
N GLU A 8 -26.56 3.15 0.85
CA GLU A 8 -25.24 3.21 1.44
C GLU A 8 -24.30 4.16 0.67
N HIS A 9 -23.68 5.08 1.41
CA HIS A 9 -22.47 5.78 1.02
C HIS A 9 -21.56 5.80 2.26
N ASN A 10 -20.30 5.40 2.07
CA ASN A 10 -19.29 5.41 3.11
C ASN A 10 -18.09 6.26 2.65
N SER A 11 -17.95 7.46 3.21
CA SER A 11 -16.92 8.41 2.77
C SER A 11 -15.48 7.95 3.12
N HIS A 12 -15.34 7.00 4.06
CA HIS A 12 -14.08 6.34 4.40
C HIS A 12 -13.76 5.11 3.53
N ASN A 13 -14.59 4.80 2.53
CA ASN A 13 -14.40 3.67 1.63
C ASN A 13 -14.26 4.13 0.18
N VAL A 14 -13.16 3.72 -0.46
CA VAL A 14 -12.78 4.12 -1.82
C VAL A 14 -13.82 3.71 -2.87
N TYR A 15 -14.62 2.68 -2.58
CA TYR A 15 -15.76 2.28 -3.39
C TYR A 15 -16.78 3.42 -3.56
N TYR A 16 -17.00 4.24 -2.53
CA TYR A 16 -17.98 5.32 -2.55
C TYR A 16 -17.38 6.72 -2.74
N ARG A 17 -16.12 6.93 -2.34
CA ARG A 17 -15.42 8.22 -2.46
C ARG A 17 -13.98 8.00 -2.90
N SER A 18 -13.58 8.56 -4.05
CA SER A 18 -12.19 8.42 -4.53
C SER A 18 -11.66 9.72 -5.16
N PRO A 19 -10.46 10.21 -4.77
CA PRO A 19 -9.66 9.72 -3.64
C PRO A 19 -10.41 9.88 -2.29
N ILE A 20 -10.03 9.08 -1.29
CA ILE A 20 -10.51 9.28 0.08
C ILE A 20 -9.81 10.52 0.64
N GLY A 21 -10.54 11.29 1.44
CA GLY A 21 -10.00 12.43 2.16
C GLY A 21 -9.97 13.74 1.37
N ALA A 22 -9.16 14.70 1.83
CA ALA A 22 -8.99 16.00 1.21
C ALA A 22 -8.50 15.88 -0.25
N ALA A 23 -8.89 16.83 -1.10
CA ALA A 23 -8.62 16.82 -2.53
C ALA A 23 -7.77 18.01 -2.96
N GLU A 24 -6.89 17.81 -3.94
CA GLU A 24 -6.10 18.90 -4.51
C GLU A 24 -6.97 19.80 -5.40
N ALA A 25 -6.69 21.09 -5.42
CA ALA A 25 -7.34 22.04 -6.31
C ALA A 25 -7.21 21.63 -7.79
N GLY A 26 -8.33 21.67 -8.52
CA GLY A 26 -8.43 21.21 -9.92
C GLY A 26 -8.40 19.69 -10.09
N SER A 27 -8.32 18.89 -9.02
CA SER A 27 -8.42 17.44 -9.12
C SER A 27 -9.87 16.99 -9.30
N LYS A 28 -10.07 15.70 -9.61
CA LYS A 28 -11.41 15.10 -9.64
C LYS A 28 -11.65 14.25 -8.40
N VAL A 29 -12.89 14.30 -7.90
CA VAL A 29 -13.37 13.42 -6.83
C VAL A 29 -14.60 12.68 -7.34
N ARG A 30 -14.55 11.35 -7.33
CA ARG A 30 -15.71 10.50 -7.58
C ARG A 30 -16.51 10.32 -6.30
N LEU A 31 -17.81 10.51 -6.39
CA LEU A 31 -18.77 10.22 -5.32
C LEU A 31 -19.81 9.24 -5.83
N GLY A 32 -20.12 8.22 -5.03
CA GLY A 32 -21.08 7.18 -5.37
C GLY A 32 -22.00 6.79 -4.23
N LEU A 33 -23.14 6.22 -4.57
CA LEU A 33 -24.23 5.84 -3.68
C LEU A 33 -24.82 4.51 -4.16
N GLN A 34 -24.86 3.51 -3.28
CA GLN A 34 -25.51 2.23 -3.57
C GLN A 34 -26.95 2.24 -3.04
N ILE A 35 -27.89 1.73 -3.84
CA ILE A 35 -29.29 1.56 -3.46
C ILE A 35 -29.68 0.09 -3.67
N LYS A 36 -30.02 -0.61 -2.58
CA LYS A 36 -30.51 -2.00 -2.52
C LYS A 36 -32.03 -2.00 -2.35
N SER A 37 -32.77 -1.78 -3.43
CA SER A 37 -34.23 -1.77 -3.41
C SER A 37 -34.81 -2.07 -4.79
N LYS A 38 -35.97 -2.72 -4.82
CA LYS A 38 -36.77 -2.95 -6.04
C LYS A 38 -37.65 -1.75 -6.41
N GLN A 39 -37.67 -0.71 -5.58
CA GLN A 39 -38.45 0.49 -5.83
C GLN A 39 -37.95 1.24 -7.08
N GLN A 40 -38.86 1.88 -7.81
CA GLN A 40 -38.49 2.76 -8.93
C GLN A 40 -37.82 4.04 -8.41
N ILE A 41 -36.58 4.28 -8.85
CA ILE A 41 -35.81 5.49 -8.55
C ILE A 41 -35.93 6.43 -9.75
N ASN A 42 -36.48 7.63 -9.52
CA ASN A 42 -36.69 8.62 -10.56
C ASN A 42 -35.39 9.40 -10.83
N GLN A 43 -34.68 9.80 -9.76
CA GLN A 43 -33.46 10.58 -9.85
C GLN A 43 -32.62 10.46 -8.56
N VAL A 44 -31.30 10.49 -8.72
CA VAL A 44 -30.35 10.69 -7.62
C VAL A 44 -29.52 11.94 -7.94
N LEU A 45 -29.53 12.93 -7.05
CA LEU A 45 -28.77 14.17 -7.19
C LEU A 45 -27.75 14.28 -6.05
N LEU A 46 -26.56 14.81 -6.34
CA LEU A 46 -25.63 15.33 -5.36
C LEU A 46 -25.93 16.83 -5.19
N ARG A 47 -26.19 17.28 -3.96
CA ARG A 47 -26.08 18.70 -3.63
C ARG A 47 -24.66 18.97 -3.15
N LEU A 48 -23.95 19.85 -3.84
CA LEU A 48 -22.60 20.28 -3.52
C LEU A 48 -22.59 21.81 -3.37
N TRP A 49 -22.06 22.35 -2.28
CA TRP A 49 -22.01 23.80 -2.08
C TRP A 49 -20.74 24.27 -1.39
N GLN A 50 -20.47 25.56 -1.58
CA GLN A 50 -19.48 26.31 -0.85
C GLN A 50 -20.20 27.45 -0.12
N ASP A 51 -19.91 27.61 1.16
CA ASP A 51 -20.48 28.70 1.94
C ASP A 51 -20.14 30.05 1.31
N GLN A 52 -21.13 30.96 1.29
CA GLN A 52 -21.07 32.29 0.69
C GLN A 52 -20.85 32.35 -0.84
N LYS A 53 -20.64 31.21 -1.54
CA LYS A 53 -20.56 31.17 -3.02
C LYS A 53 -21.75 30.52 -3.71
N GLY A 54 -22.47 29.62 -3.03
CA GLY A 54 -23.69 28.99 -3.54
C GLY A 54 -23.59 27.48 -3.75
N GLU A 55 -24.64 26.90 -4.32
CA GLU A 55 -24.82 25.45 -4.47
C GLU A 55 -24.97 24.99 -5.92
N LYS A 56 -24.69 23.70 -6.16
CA LYS A 56 -24.93 22.97 -7.41
C LYS A 56 -25.70 21.69 -7.10
N LEU A 57 -26.66 21.34 -7.96
CA LEU A 57 -27.34 20.05 -7.97
C LEU A 57 -26.85 19.24 -9.18
N LEU A 58 -26.12 18.15 -8.93
CA LEU A 58 -25.46 17.37 -9.96
C LEU A 58 -26.12 15.98 -10.05
N PRO A 59 -26.64 15.55 -11.22
CA PRO A 59 -27.24 14.23 -11.34
C PRO A 59 -26.18 13.13 -11.32
N LEU A 60 -26.44 12.08 -10.53
CA LEU A 60 -25.66 10.85 -10.60
C LEU A 60 -26.19 9.96 -11.71
N THR A 61 -25.31 9.14 -12.29
CA THR A 61 -25.64 8.16 -13.32
C THR A 61 -25.41 6.74 -12.81
N THR A 62 -26.18 5.78 -13.32
CA THR A 62 -25.99 4.35 -13.04
C THR A 62 -25.90 3.59 -14.36
N LYS A 63 -25.08 2.52 -14.38
CA LYS A 63 -25.00 1.56 -15.49
C LYS A 63 -25.89 0.33 -15.25
N ASP A 64 -26.44 0.20 -14.05
CA ASP A 64 -27.25 -0.95 -13.67
C ASP A 64 -28.65 -0.85 -14.29
N PRO A 65 -29.23 -1.97 -14.75
CA PRO A 65 -30.62 -2.00 -15.23
C PRO A 65 -31.60 -1.49 -14.16
N GLN A 66 -32.70 -0.86 -14.57
CA GLN A 66 -33.68 -0.35 -13.60
C GLN A 66 -34.30 -1.45 -12.72
N GLU A 67 -34.37 -2.68 -13.24
CA GLU A 67 -34.91 -3.85 -12.53
C GLU A 67 -33.90 -4.49 -11.55
N ALA A 68 -32.63 -4.07 -11.57
CA ALA A 68 -31.60 -4.61 -10.70
C ALA A 68 -31.93 -4.30 -9.22
N GLU A 69 -31.82 -5.32 -8.37
CA GLU A 69 -32.09 -5.22 -6.93
C GLU A 69 -31.08 -4.33 -6.20
N VAL A 70 -29.85 -4.28 -6.73
CA VAL A 70 -28.79 -3.38 -6.27
C VAL A 70 -28.37 -2.51 -7.43
N ARG A 71 -28.40 -1.19 -7.24
CA ARG A 71 -27.99 -0.18 -8.23
C ARG A 71 -26.96 0.75 -7.62
N TYR A 72 -25.87 0.99 -8.32
CA TYR A 72 -24.82 1.92 -7.94
C TYR A 72 -24.89 3.18 -8.81
N TYR A 73 -25.05 4.32 -8.15
CA TYR A 73 -25.08 5.64 -8.76
C TYR A 73 -23.75 6.33 -8.50
N SER A 74 -23.18 7.01 -9.48
CA SER A 74 -21.95 7.79 -9.28
C SER A 74 -21.83 8.99 -10.23
N LEU A 75 -20.93 9.91 -9.88
CA LEU A 75 -20.47 11.01 -10.70
C LEU A 75 -18.99 11.35 -10.37
N GLU A 76 -18.30 11.98 -11.32
CA GLU A 76 -17.04 12.68 -11.06
C GLU A 76 -17.30 14.18 -10.91
N VAL A 77 -16.72 14.80 -9.88
CA VAL A 77 -16.79 16.24 -9.61
C VAL A 77 -15.39 16.82 -9.75
N GLU A 78 -15.25 17.89 -10.53
CA GLU A 78 -14.02 18.69 -10.60
C GLU A 78 -13.96 19.67 -9.43
N MET A 79 -12.85 19.63 -8.68
CA MET A 79 -12.62 20.50 -7.54
C MET A 79 -12.27 21.92 -8.01
N PRO A 80 -12.63 22.96 -7.24
CA PRO A 80 -12.23 24.33 -7.53
C PRO A 80 -10.72 24.50 -7.71
N GLU A 81 -10.31 25.48 -8.51
CA GLU A 81 -8.90 25.82 -8.81
C GLU A 81 -8.13 26.42 -7.62
N THR A 82 -8.81 26.74 -6.53
CA THR A 82 -8.24 27.35 -5.33
C THR A 82 -8.74 26.62 -4.09
N GLY A 83 -7.91 26.52 -3.07
CA GLY A 83 -8.25 25.87 -1.82
C GLY A 83 -9.49 26.46 -1.15
N CYS A 84 -10.40 25.59 -0.70
CA CYS A 84 -11.66 25.95 -0.06
C CYS A 84 -12.30 24.76 0.65
N LEU A 85 -13.41 25.02 1.34
CA LEU A 85 -14.28 23.98 1.89
C LEU A 85 -15.53 23.80 1.04
N LEU A 86 -15.85 22.53 0.75
CA LEU A 86 -17.08 22.12 0.11
C LEU A 86 -17.85 21.16 1.01
N TRP A 87 -19.16 21.17 0.85
CA TRP A 87 -20.07 20.32 1.58
C TRP A 87 -20.97 19.55 0.62
N TYR A 88 -21.31 18.30 0.94
CA TYR A 88 -22.24 17.53 0.12
C TYR A 88 -23.17 16.58 0.88
N TYR A 89 -24.31 16.28 0.23
CA TYR A 89 -25.20 15.16 0.55
C TYR A 89 -25.98 14.74 -0.72
N PHE A 90 -26.67 13.61 -0.67
CA PHE A 90 -27.46 13.08 -1.79
C PHE A 90 -28.96 13.32 -1.59
N ILE A 91 -29.67 13.60 -2.68
CA ILE A 91 -31.13 13.73 -2.76
C ILE A 91 -31.63 12.59 -3.65
N ILE A 92 -32.55 11.79 -3.14
CA ILE A 92 -33.05 10.58 -3.81
C ILE A 92 -34.56 10.74 -4.02
N SER A 93 -34.97 10.90 -5.27
CA SER A 93 -36.38 10.99 -5.65
C SER A 93 -36.88 9.61 -6.08
N CYS A 94 -37.86 9.10 -5.34
CA CYS A 94 -38.51 7.81 -5.57
C CYS A 94 -39.98 8.01 -6.00
N SER A 95 -40.66 6.92 -6.38
CA SER A 95 -42.08 6.96 -6.74
C SER A 95 -43.03 7.41 -5.62
N ASP A 96 -42.64 7.26 -4.35
CA ASP A 96 -43.47 7.55 -3.18
C ASP A 96 -42.99 8.76 -2.34
N GLY A 97 -41.97 9.49 -2.81
CA GLY A 97 -41.44 10.67 -2.13
C GLY A 97 -39.96 10.95 -2.41
N THR A 98 -39.42 11.99 -1.77
CA THR A 98 -37.99 12.31 -1.79
C THR A 98 -37.41 12.06 -0.40
N CYS A 99 -36.25 11.40 -0.35
CA CYS A 99 -35.46 11.26 0.87
C CYS A 99 -34.03 11.74 0.61
N TYR A 100 -33.28 11.94 1.69
CA TYR A 100 -31.92 12.45 1.64
C TYR A 100 -30.96 11.44 2.24
N TYR A 101 -29.75 11.36 1.69
CA TYR A 101 -28.66 10.61 2.31
C TYR A 101 -27.50 11.54 2.61
N GLY A 102 -27.11 11.64 3.87
CA GLY A 102 -26.03 12.51 4.31
C GLY A 102 -25.19 11.88 5.39
N ASN A 103 -24.30 12.69 5.97
CA ASN A 103 -23.39 12.28 7.04
C ASN A 103 -24.19 11.86 8.28
N ASN A 104 -23.56 11.13 9.19
CA ASN A 104 -24.16 10.78 10.48
C ASN A 104 -24.39 12.03 11.36
N MET A 105 -25.24 11.90 12.37
CA MET A 105 -25.64 13.01 13.26
C MET A 105 -24.46 13.54 14.09
N GLU A 106 -23.44 12.72 14.27
CA GLU A 106 -22.21 13.03 14.98
C GLU A 106 -21.18 13.75 14.10
N HIS A 107 -21.42 13.85 12.78
CA HIS A 107 -20.56 14.47 11.78
C HIS A 107 -19.19 13.78 11.57
N TRP A 108 -19.07 12.49 11.86
CA TRP A 108 -17.78 11.75 11.83
C TRP A 108 -17.38 11.20 10.46
N GLY A 109 -18.15 11.47 9.39
CA GLY A 109 -17.90 10.88 8.08
C GLY A 109 -18.22 9.37 8.08
N GLY A 110 -17.59 8.62 7.18
CA GLY A 110 -17.86 7.19 7.04
C GLY A 110 -19.28 6.89 6.54
N ILE A 111 -19.91 5.85 7.11
CA ILE A 111 -21.28 5.43 6.75
C ILE A 111 -22.29 6.49 7.21
N GLY A 112 -23.10 6.96 6.27
CA GLY A 112 -24.13 7.96 6.51
C GLY A 112 -25.48 7.41 6.97
N GLY A 113 -26.51 8.23 6.80
CA GLY A 113 -27.90 7.91 7.15
C GLY A 113 -28.90 8.37 6.10
N VAL A 114 -30.08 7.74 6.09
CA VAL A 114 -31.24 8.18 5.30
C VAL A 114 -32.12 9.08 6.18
N TYR A 115 -32.52 10.23 5.64
CA TYR A 115 -33.27 11.27 6.35
C TYR A 115 -34.50 11.70 5.54
N PRO A 116 -35.62 12.07 6.22
CA PRO A 116 -36.78 12.65 5.56
C PRO A 116 -36.61 14.12 5.20
N ASN A 117 -35.62 14.81 5.80
CA ASN A 117 -35.30 16.22 5.61
C ASN A 117 -33.80 16.39 5.34
N VAL A 118 -33.36 17.63 5.12
CA VAL A 118 -31.94 17.99 4.89
C VAL A 118 -31.05 17.35 5.97
N PRO A 119 -30.05 16.54 5.59
CA PRO A 119 -29.23 15.79 6.52
C PRO A 119 -27.96 16.56 6.92
N PRO A 120 -27.23 16.10 7.95
CA PRO A 120 -25.83 16.46 8.14
C PRO A 120 -25.02 16.22 6.86
N SER A 121 -24.02 17.06 6.64
CA SER A 121 -23.28 17.12 5.37
C SER A 121 -21.89 16.52 5.52
N TYR A 122 -21.38 15.93 4.45
CA TYR A 122 -19.99 15.52 4.36
C TYR A 122 -19.12 16.71 3.94
N GLN A 123 -17.87 16.72 4.39
CA GLN A 123 -16.88 17.73 4.05
C GLN A 123 -15.92 17.24 2.94
N ILE A 124 -15.53 18.17 2.07
CA ILE A 124 -14.35 18.04 1.21
C ILE A 124 -13.47 19.27 1.46
N THR A 125 -12.33 19.05 2.10
CA THR A 125 -11.25 20.04 2.16
C THR A 125 -10.53 20.04 0.82
N VAL A 126 -10.56 21.17 0.12
CA VAL A 126 -9.80 21.39 -1.12
C VAL A 126 -8.56 22.18 -0.76
N TYR A 127 -7.37 21.65 -1.04
CA TYR A 127 -6.10 22.33 -0.77
C TYR A 127 -5.43 22.81 -2.06
N ASN A 128 -4.67 23.91 -1.95
CA ASN A 128 -3.97 24.49 -3.10
C ASN A 128 -3.05 23.48 -3.78
N LYS A 129 -3.01 23.53 -5.12
CA LYS A 129 -2.18 22.64 -5.93
C LYS A 129 -0.71 22.75 -5.55
N GLY A 130 -0.08 21.61 -5.30
CA GLY A 130 1.32 21.53 -4.88
C GLY A 130 1.62 22.06 -3.48
N ALA A 131 0.61 22.27 -2.63
CA ALA A 131 0.83 22.58 -1.21
C ALA A 131 1.63 21.46 -0.54
N LYS A 132 2.69 21.83 0.18
CA LYS A 132 3.59 20.90 0.88
C LYS A 132 3.92 21.44 2.26
N THR A 133 4.13 20.52 3.20
CA THR A 133 4.70 20.85 4.51
C THR A 133 6.19 20.46 4.53
N PRO A 134 7.02 21.04 5.42
CA PRO A 134 8.45 20.72 5.46
C PRO A 134 8.70 19.24 5.72
N ASP A 135 9.42 18.56 4.83
CA ASP A 135 9.63 17.10 4.92
C ASP A 135 10.35 16.72 6.22
N TRP A 136 11.40 17.46 6.59
CA TRP A 136 12.16 17.20 7.82
C TRP A 136 11.28 17.21 9.08
N PHE A 137 10.17 17.96 9.06
CA PHE A 137 9.27 18.08 10.20
C PHE A 137 8.45 16.82 10.41
N LYS A 138 8.03 16.14 9.32
CA LYS A 138 7.27 14.87 9.37
C LYS A 138 8.08 13.74 10.03
N HIS A 139 9.41 13.79 9.92
CA HIS A 139 10.35 12.85 10.54
C HIS A 139 10.77 13.23 11.97
N ALA A 140 10.26 14.35 12.50
CA ALA A 140 10.72 14.86 13.78
C ALA A 140 10.05 14.22 15.00
N VAL A 141 10.74 14.33 16.13
CA VAL A 141 10.17 14.24 17.48
C VAL A 141 10.46 15.57 18.17
N MET A 142 9.39 16.24 18.58
CA MET A 142 9.41 17.57 19.18
C MET A 142 9.37 17.48 20.70
N TYR A 143 10.06 18.43 21.34
CA TYR A 143 10.05 18.61 22.79
C TYR A 143 9.70 20.07 23.11
N GLN A 144 8.58 20.29 23.81
CA GLN A 144 8.14 21.61 24.27
C GLN A 144 8.81 21.97 25.60
N ILE A 145 9.48 23.12 25.64
CA ILE A 145 10.16 23.64 26.82
C ILE A 145 9.50 24.94 27.25
N PHE A 146 9.16 25.01 28.54
CA PHE A 146 8.88 26.27 29.23
C PHE A 146 10.21 26.78 29.85
N PRO A 147 10.85 27.84 29.30
CA PRO A 147 12.25 28.15 29.57
C PRO A 147 12.61 28.34 31.05
N ASP A 148 11.84 29.16 31.78
CA ASP A 148 12.07 29.45 33.21
C ASP A 148 12.03 28.21 34.12
N ARG A 149 11.39 27.13 33.65
CA ARG A 149 11.08 25.94 34.44
C ARG A 149 11.90 24.72 34.05
N PHE A 150 12.74 24.80 33.02
CA PHE A 150 13.45 23.63 32.51
C PHE A 150 14.77 23.37 33.22
N TYR A 151 15.70 24.33 33.18
CA TYR A 151 16.97 24.20 33.89
C TYR A 151 17.62 25.56 34.15
N ARG A 152 18.00 25.82 35.40
CA ARG A 152 18.76 27.00 35.82
C ARG A 152 20.25 26.70 35.80
N GLN A 153 20.99 27.37 34.92
CA GLN A 153 22.45 27.37 34.92
C GLN A 153 22.97 28.65 35.59
N GLY A 154 23.67 28.50 36.72
CA GLY A 154 24.21 29.62 37.51
C GLY A 154 23.19 30.24 38.48
N ASP A 155 23.66 31.18 39.31
CA ASP A 155 22.87 31.79 40.40
C ASP A 155 22.73 33.33 40.25
N LYS A 156 23.00 33.86 39.06
CA LYS A 156 22.91 35.31 38.81
C LYS A 156 21.44 35.74 38.83
N LEU A 157 21.09 36.62 39.78
CA LEU A 157 19.79 37.26 39.82
C LEU A 157 19.78 38.48 38.89
N ILE A 158 18.75 38.57 38.04
CA ILE A 158 18.52 39.69 37.15
C ILE A 158 17.50 40.61 37.79
N GLU A 159 17.80 41.90 37.88
CA GLU A 159 16.85 42.87 38.43
C GLU A 159 15.66 43.02 37.49
N LYS A 160 14.47 42.64 37.97
CA LYS A 160 13.21 42.79 37.24
C LYS A 160 12.13 43.23 38.24
N GLU A 161 11.57 44.41 38.01
CA GLU A 161 10.56 45.01 38.89
C GLU A 161 9.32 44.10 38.97
N GLY A 162 8.86 43.81 40.20
CA GLY A 162 7.70 42.94 40.45
C GLY A 162 7.97 41.43 40.27
N ALA A 163 9.21 41.01 40.01
CA ALA A 163 9.57 39.60 39.94
C ALA A 163 9.77 38.98 41.33
N VAL A 164 9.24 37.77 41.54
CA VAL A 164 9.45 36.98 42.76
C VAL A 164 10.33 35.78 42.45
N TYR A 165 11.57 35.79 42.93
CA TYR A 165 12.53 34.70 42.67
C TYR A 165 12.42 33.57 43.71
N HIS A 166 12.30 32.34 43.21
CA HIS A 166 12.42 31.13 44.04
C HIS A 166 13.88 30.73 44.22
N ALA A 167 14.33 30.72 45.48
CA ALA A 167 15.65 30.22 45.82
C ALA A 167 15.75 28.71 45.56
N SER A 168 14.71 27.95 45.93
CA SER A 168 14.65 26.50 45.75
C SER A 168 13.98 26.13 44.43
N TRP A 169 14.61 25.21 43.69
CA TRP A 169 14.05 24.63 42.46
C TRP A 169 12.85 23.70 42.73
N THR A 170 12.61 23.32 43.98
CA THR A 170 11.53 22.39 44.36
C THR A 170 10.30 23.07 44.92
N ASP A 171 10.27 24.40 44.97
CA ASP A 171 9.10 25.14 45.46
C ASP A 171 7.92 24.98 44.49
N ASP A 172 6.69 25.04 45.00
CA ASP A 172 5.49 25.03 44.16
C ASP A 172 5.28 26.42 43.51
N PRO A 173 4.87 26.46 42.23
CA PRO A 173 4.69 27.71 41.52
C PRO A 173 3.46 28.46 42.03
N CYS A 174 3.55 29.79 42.06
CA CYS A 174 2.47 30.62 42.59
C CYS A 174 2.35 31.98 41.90
N TYR A 175 1.11 32.36 41.57
CA TYR A 175 0.79 33.73 41.14
C TYR A 175 0.29 34.54 42.32
N TYR A 176 0.89 35.70 42.53
CA TYR A 176 0.46 36.65 43.55
C TYR A 176 -0.64 37.51 42.96
N LYS A 177 -1.87 37.36 43.48
CA LYS A 177 -3.05 38.06 42.98
C LYS A 177 -3.50 39.16 43.94
N ASP A 178 -3.99 40.25 43.37
CA ASP A 178 -4.68 41.29 44.13
C ASP A 178 -5.94 40.70 44.79
N PRO A 179 -6.17 40.96 46.09
CA PRO A 179 -7.32 40.39 46.79
C PRO A 179 -8.67 40.93 46.29
N ASP A 180 -8.72 42.13 45.73
CA ASP A 180 -9.93 42.81 45.28
C ASP A 180 -10.16 42.61 43.77
N THR A 181 -9.15 42.85 42.93
CA THR A 181 -9.28 42.75 41.45
C THR A 181 -9.03 41.34 40.93
N LYS A 182 -8.39 40.47 41.72
CA LYS A 182 -7.92 39.12 41.32
C LYS A 182 -6.88 39.12 40.20
N GLU A 183 -6.40 40.28 39.77
CA GLU A 183 -5.33 40.41 38.79
C GLU A 183 -4.00 39.94 39.37
N ILE A 184 -3.08 39.50 38.51
CA ILE A 184 -1.75 39.09 38.94
C ILE A 184 -0.92 40.35 39.16
N VAL A 185 -0.48 40.56 40.41
CA VAL A 185 0.35 41.71 40.79
C VAL A 185 1.84 41.39 40.75
N SER A 186 2.22 40.11 40.82
CA SER A 186 3.62 39.68 40.71
C SER A 186 3.71 38.24 40.20
N TYR A 187 4.69 37.99 39.34
CA TYR A 187 4.98 36.69 38.74
C TYR A 187 6.21 36.05 39.39
N ASP A 188 6.18 34.74 39.52
CA ASP A 188 7.26 33.96 40.09
C ASP A 188 8.27 33.47 39.03
N PHE A 189 9.54 33.44 39.39
CA PHE A 189 10.65 33.04 38.52
C PHE A 189 11.54 32.04 39.23
N TYR A 190 11.90 30.97 38.52
CA TYR A 190 12.82 29.95 39.02
C TYR A 190 14.23 30.12 38.47
N GLY A 191 14.40 30.90 37.40
CA GLY A 191 15.68 31.24 36.80
C GLY A 191 16.16 30.24 35.76
N GLY A 192 15.27 29.44 35.17
CA GLY A 192 15.60 28.66 34.00
C GLY A 192 16.00 29.57 32.83
N ASN A 193 17.04 29.19 32.10
CA ASN A 193 17.69 30.10 31.13
C ASN A 193 18.26 29.37 29.91
N ILE A 194 18.66 30.13 28.90
CA ILE A 194 19.21 29.62 27.63
C ILE A 194 20.48 28.81 27.85
N ALA A 195 21.37 29.26 28.74
CA ALA A 195 22.55 28.51 29.16
C ALA A 195 22.18 27.14 29.74
N GLY A 196 21.07 27.08 30.47
CA GLY A 196 20.53 25.83 31.00
C GLY A 196 19.99 24.91 29.92
N ILE A 197 19.27 25.44 28.92
CA ILE A 197 18.81 24.64 27.77
C ILE A 197 20.02 24.08 27.01
N MET A 198 21.04 24.90 26.73
CA MET A 198 22.29 24.47 26.09
C MET A 198 22.96 23.32 26.84
N ALA A 199 23.04 23.41 28.18
CA ALA A 199 23.64 22.38 29.03
C ALA A 199 22.88 21.04 29.01
N LYS A 200 21.64 21.02 28.50
CA LYS A 200 20.76 19.84 28.46
C LYS A 200 20.46 19.35 27.05
N LEU A 201 21.08 19.92 26.02
CA LEU A 201 20.93 19.44 24.65
C LEU A 201 21.39 17.99 24.48
N ASP A 202 22.41 17.54 25.22
CA ASP A 202 22.86 16.14 25.20
C ASP A 202 21.78 15.19 25.73
N TYR A 203 21.11 15.57 26.83
CA TYR A 203 19.98 14.82 27.37
C TYR A 203 18.84 14.70 26.33
N LEU A 204 18.49 15.81 25.67
CA LEU A 204 17.45 15.80 24.64
C LEU A 204 17.86 14.97 23.42
N LYS A 205 19.14 15.03 23.02
CA LYS A 205 19.66 14.21 21.93
C LYS A 205 19.65 12.72 22.27
N GLU A 206 20.04 12.35 23.49
CA GLU A 206 19.99 10.97 24.00
C GLU A 206 18.57 10.43 24.11
N LEU A 207 17.59 11.29 24.39
CA LEU A 207 16.18 10.93 24.34
C LEU A 207 15.69 10.70 22.90
N GLY A 208 16.37 11.27 21.90
CA GLY A 208 16.04 11.15 20.48
C GLY A 208 15.28 12.35 19.91
N ILE A 209 15.31 13.51 20.57
CA ILE A 209 14.65 14.73 20.13
C ILE A 209 15.39 15.35 18.95
N SER A 210 14.64 15.85 17.97
CA SER A 210 15.16 16.57 16.80
C SER A 210 14.59 17.97 16.64
N VAL A 211 13.60 18.36 17.45
CA VAL A 211 13.01 19.70 17.47
C VAL A 211 12.73 20.15 18.90
N ILE A 212 13.10 21.38 19.22
CA ILE A 212 12.71 22.07 20.43
C ILE A 212 11.71 23.16 20.06
N TYR A 213 10.55 23.14 20.71
CA TYR A 213 9.60 24.24 20.70
C TYR A 213 9.73 24.99 22.02
N LEU A 214 10.06 26.28 21.95
CA LEU A 214 10.12 27.14 23.12
C LEU A 214 8.82 27.93 23.24
N ASN A 215 8.19 27.87 24.43
CA ASN A 215 7.25 28.92 24.84
C ASN A 215 7.94 30.30 24.75
N PRO A 216 7.18 31.43 24.77
CA PRO A 216 7.73 32.73 24.39
C PRO A 216 9.00 33.09 25.16
N VAL A 217 9.98 33.65 24.45
CA VAL A 217 11.33 33.95 24.97
C VAL A 217 11.67 35.45 24.96
N PHE A 218 10.77 36.26 24.42
CA PHE A 218 10.99 37.70 24.25
C PHE A 218 10.79 38.45 25.56
N GLU A 219 11.42 39.61 25.67
CA GLU A 219 11.36 40.47 26.85
C GLU A 219 9.91 40.74 27.26
N SER A 220 9.57 40.51 28.53
CA SER A 220 8.20 40.69 29.06
C SER A 220 8.22 41.07 30.55
N GLU A 221 7.07 41.20 31.23
CA GLU A 221 7.01 41.33 32.69
C GLU A 221 6.79 39.97 33.38
N SER A 222 6.01 39.10 32.77
CA SER A 222 5.66 37.79 33.34
C SER A 222 6.75 36.72 33.17
N ASN A 223 6.49 35.55 33.74
CA ASN A 223 7.29 34.33 33.56
C ASN A 223 6.90 33.49 32.32
N HIS A 224 5.75 33.78 31.73
CA HIS A 224 5.22 33.06 30.57
C HIS A 224 5.47 33.81 29.27
N HIS A 225 5.83 35.09 29.35
CA HIS A 225 6.31 35.94 28.26
C HIS A 225 5.31 36.25 27.12
N TYR A 226 4.05 35.81 27.22
CA TYR A 226 2.95 36.23 26.34
C TYR A 226 2.63 37.75 26.39
N ASP A 227 2.98 38.44 27.47
CA ASP A 227 2.88 39.90 27.62
C ASP A 227 4.10 40.61 26.99
N THR A 228 4.34 40.38 25.69
CA THR A 228 5.59 40.79 25.02
C THR A 228 5.84 42.29 25.12
N GLY A 229 7.04 42.62 25.60
CA GLY A 229 7.57 43.96 25.82
C GLY A 229 8.39 44.50 24.64
N ASP A 230 9.29 43.68 24.09
CA ASP A 230 10.08 43.94 22.88
C ASP A 230 10.29 42.63 22.10
N TYR A 231 9.91 42.58 20.83
CA TYR A 231 9.92 41.36 20.00
C TYR A 231 11.31 41.03 19.45
N HIS A 232 12.22 42.01 19.42
CA HIS A 232 13.58 41.86 18.88
C HIS A 232 14.61 41.54 19.97
N LYS A 233 14.17 41.31 21.21
CA LYS A 233 15.05 41.13 22.36
C LYS A 233 14.63 39.95 23.22
N ILE A 234 15.56 39.04 23.48
CA ILE A 234 15.39 37.96 24.46
C ILE A 234 15.19 38.55 25.86
N ASP A 235 14.32 37.94 26.66
CA ASP A 235 14.12 38.38 28.04
C ASP A 235 15.42 38.27 28.84
N PRO A 236 15.85 39.34 29.54
CA PRO A 236 17.09 39.35 30.30
C PRO A 236 17.21 38.25 31.36
N ILE A 237 16.10 37.70 31.87
CA ILE A 237 16.11 36.54 32.78
C ILE A 237 16.58 35.27 32.06
N LEU A 238 16.17 35.10 30.80
CA LEU A 238 16.49 33.93 29.99
C LEU A 238 17.90 34.02 29.39
N GLY A 239 18.36 35.21 29.02
CA GLY A 239 19.69 35.44 28.47
C GLY A 239 19.75 36.66 27.55
N THR A 240 20.61 36.56 26.53
CA THR A 240 20.85 37.58 25.50
C THR A 240 20.55 37.04 24.10
N ASN A 241 20.44 37.93 23.09
CA ASN A 241 20.27 37.50 21.70
C ASN A 241 21.50 36.69 21.22
N GLU A 242 22.70 37.07 21.65
CA GLU A 242 23.93 36.32 21.34
C GLU A 242 23.91 34.92 21.93
N GLU A 243 23.48 34.75 23.18
CA GLU A 243 23.32 33.43 23.78
C GLU A 243 22.23 32.60 23.09
N PHE A 244 21.17 33.24 22.60
CA PHE A 244 20.14 32.55 21.80
C PHE A 244 20.70 32.07 20.46
N HIS A 245 21.46 32.91 19.76
CA HIS A 245 22.19 32.52 18.56
C HIS A 245 23.08 31.30 18.81
N ASP A 246 23.85 31.33 19.90
CA ASP A 246 24.71 30.20 20.32
C ASP A 246 23.90 28.93 20.59
N LEU A 247 22.71 29.05 21.21
CA LEU A 247 21.79 27.93 21.41
C LEU A 247 21.33 27.33 20.08
N VAL A 248 20.90 28.16 19.12
CA VAL A 248 20.45 27.70 17.79
C VAL A 248 21.58 26.95 17.08
N GLU A 249 22.78 27.53 17.03
CA GLU A 249 23.93 26.92 16.37
C GLU A 249 24.39 25.62 17.06
N LEU A 250 24.37 25.56 18.39
CA LEU A 250 24.72 24.36 19.14
C LEU A 250 23.66 23.24 18.96
N ALA A 251 22.37 23.59 19.00
CA ALA A 251 21.28 22.67 18.74
C ALA A 251 21.39 22.09 17.32
N LYS A 252 21.63 22.95 16.32
CA LYS A 252 21.80 22.56 14.92
C LYS A 252 22.96 21.59 14.72
N LYS A 253 24.11 21.81 15.39
CA LYS A 253 25.25 20.86 15.39
C LYS A 253 24.89 19.47 15.94
N LYS A 254 23.88 19.38 16.79
CA LYS A 254 23.34 18.11 17.33
C LYS A 254 22.18 17.55 16.50
N GLY A 255 21.80 18.22 15.41
CA GLY A 255 20.64 17.87 14.58
C GLY A 255 19.30 18.21 15.24
N ILE A 256 19.28 19.19 16.14
CA ILE A 256 18.08 19.71 16.79
C ILE A 256 17.75 21.08 16.20
N ARG A 257 16.51 21.26 15.74
CA ARG A 257 15.99 22.55 15.26
C ARG A 257 15.20 23.26 16.35
N ILE A 258 15.10 24.59 16.28
CA ILE A 258 14.39 25.40 17.27
C ILE A 258 13.21 26.11 16.62
N ILE A 259 12.04 26.05 17.25
CA ILE A 259 10.81 26.75 16.88
C ILE A 259 10.46 27.71 18.03
N LEU A 260 10.09 28.94 17.68
CA LEU A 260 9.67 29.96 18.64
C LEU A 260 8.15 30.14 18.66
N ASP A 261 7.64 30.59 19.80
CA ASP A 261 6.26 31.03 19.95
C ASP A 261 6.11 32.51 19.53
N GLY A 262 5.16 32.78 18.64
CA GLY A 262 4.86 34.09 18.07
C GLY A 262 3.53 34.60 18.56
N VAL A 263 3.56 35.57 19.49
CA VAL A 263 2.39 36.18 20.12
C VAL A 263 2.09 37.51 19.43
N PHE A 264 1.19 37.50 18.45
CA PHE A 264 1.00 38.65 17.54
C PHE A 264 -0.40 39.28 17.57
N SER A 265 -1.35 38.75 18.36
CA SER A 265 -2.70 39.31 18.53
C SER A 265 -2.73 40.45 19.57
N HIS A 266 -1.76 40.46 20.48
CA HIS A 266 -1.66 41.44 21.55
C HIS A 266 -0.20 41.66 21.95
N THR A 267 0.04 42.71 22.75
CA THR A 267 1.33 43.01 23.37
C THR A 267 1.16 43.15 24.88
N GLY A 268 2.24 43.25 25.64
CA GLY A 268 2.14 43.69 27.04
C GLY A 268 1.76 45.16 27.16
N SER A 269 0.92 45.51 28.15
CA SER A 269 0.55 46.90 28.46
C SER A 269 1.76 47.78 28.80
N ASN A 270 2.82 47.19 29.32
CA ASN A 270 4.08 47.89 29.59
C ASN A 270 5.12 47.64 28.50
N SER A 271 4.73 47.33 27.26
CA SER A 271 5.64 47.15 26.13
C SER A 271 6.26 48.46 25.64
N ARG A 272 7.30 48.38 24.82
CA ARG A 272 7.87 49.55 24.12
C ARG A 272 6.84 50.26 23.24
N TYR A 273 5.86 49.52 22.73
CA TYR A 273 4.85 50.01 21.78
C TYR A 273 3.67 50.68 22.49
N PHE A 274 3.16 50.11 23.59
CA PHE A 274 2.05 50.67 24.37
C PHE A 274 2.51 51.62 25.48
N ASN A 275 3.58 51.23 26.19
CA ASN A 275 4.32 51.97 27.21
C ASN A 275 3.48 52.61 28.34
N ARG A 276 2.50 51.89 28.90
CA ARG A 276 1.57 52.40 29.93
C ARG A 276 2.26 53.03 31.15
N LYS A 277 3.32 52.40 31.66
CA LYS A 277 4.11 52.91 32.82
C LYS A 277 5.33 53.77 32.43
N GLY A 278 5.61 53.98 31.15
CA GLY A 278 6.79 54.74 30.71
C GLY A 278 8.13 54.06 30.99
N LYS A 279 8.18 52.73 30.88
CA LYS A 279 9.37 51.90 31.14
C LYS A 279 10.43 52.01 30.04
N TYR A 280 10.00 52.24 28.79
CA TYR A 280 10.90 52.31 27.63
C TYR A 280 11.17 53.75 27.21
N GLU A 281 12.36 53.98 26.63
CA GLU A 281 12.69 55.23 25.96
C GLU A 281 11.82 55.39 24.70
N GLY A 282 11.12 56.53 24.59
CA GLY A 282 10.16 56.81 23.51
C GLY A 282 8.73 56.97 24.03
N VAL A 283 7.83 57.35 23.13
CA VAL A 283 6.41 57.59 23.45
C VAL A 283 5.59 56.43 22.91
N GLY A 284 4.96 55.66 23.82
CA GLY A 284 4.07 54.56 23.46
C GLY A 284 2.63 55.01 23.18
N ALA A 285 1.82 54.12 22.62
CA ALA A 285 0.43 54.39 22.22
C ALA A 285 -0.45 54.88 23.37
N PHE A 286 -0.29 54.36 24.59
CA PHE A 286 -1.06 54.80 25.77
C PHE A 286 -0.72 56.23 26.21
N GLN A 287 0.51 56.69 25.92
CA GLN A 287 1.02 57.96 26.41
C GLN A 287 0.68 59.14 25.49
N SER A 288 0.47 58.88 24.19
CA SER A 288 0.11 59.93 23.23
C SER A 288 -0.52 59.37 21.96
N GLU A 289 -1.57 60.04 21.48
CA GLU A 289 -2.15 59.83 20.15
C GLU A 289 -1.17 60.14 19.00
N LYS A 290 -0.04 60.79 19.28
CA LYS A 290 1.04 61.05 18.31
C LYS A 290 2.11 59.96 18.28
N SER A 291 1.96 58.92 19.10
CA SER A 291 2.86 57.76 19.06
C SER A 291 2.85 57.14 17.66
N PRO A 292 4.01 56.70 17.11
CA PRO A 292 4.05 55.96 15.85
C PRO A 292 3.29 54.62 15.93
N TYR A 293 3.03 54.13 17.15
CA TYR A 293 2.31 52.89 17.42
C TYR A 293 0.83 53.13 17.75
N TYR A 294 0.32 54.37 17.76
CA TYR A 294 -1.05 54.66 18.20
C TYR A 294 -2.09 53.87 17.39
N GLU A 295 -1.93 53.84 16.07
CA GLU A 295 -2.84 53.12 15.15
C GLU A 295 -2.72 51.59 15.24
N TRP A 296 -1.76 51.07 16.02
CA TRP A 296 -1.70 49.65 16.32
C TRP A 296 -2.76 49.25 17.33
N TYR A 297 -3.35 50.17 18.10
CA TYR A 297 -4.29 49.85 19.16
C TYR A 297 -5.63 50.55 18.93
N ASN A 298 -6.71 49.97 19.45
CA ASN A 298 -8.04 50.56 19.35
C ASN A 298 -8.49 51.13 20.71
N PHE A 299 -8.54 52.45 20.83
CA PHE A 299 -9.01 53.16 22.01
C PHE A 299 -10.46 53.58 21.85
N ARG A 300 -11.33 53.09 22.73
CA ARG A 300 -12.73 53.53 22.83
C ARG A 300 -12.85 54.87 23.57
N ASN A 301 -12.00 55.09 24.58
CA ASN A 301 -11.88 56.34 25.32
C ASN A 301 -10.43 56.51 25.82
N PHE A 302 -9.67 57.37 25.15
CA PHE A 302 -8.24 57.49 25.37
C PHE A 302 -7.89 58.10 26.76
N PRO A 303 -6.87 57.57 27.47
CA PRO A 303 -6.09 56.36 27.16
C PRO A 303 -6.63 55.09 27.85
N TYR A 304 -7.64 55.18 28.72
CA TYR A 304 -7.96 54.12 29.69
C TYR A 304 -8.94 53.04 29.20
N GLU A 305 -9.74 53.30 28.16
CA GLU A 305 -10.64 52.29 27.59
C GLU A 305 -10.15 51.91 26.19
N TYR A 306 -9.64 50.69 26.05
CA TYR A 306 -9.14 50.10 24.81
C TYR A 306 -9.60 48.65 24.68
N ASP A 307 -9.34 48.04 23.53
CA ASP A 307 -9.59 46.63 23.29
C ASP A 307 -8.46 45.79 23.91
N CYS A 308 -8.85 44.75 24.64
CA CYS A 308 -7.94 43.93 25.42
C CYS A 308 -8.30 42.45 25.29
N TRP A 309 -7.28 41.60 25.39
CA TRP A 309 -7.46 40.16 25.30
C TRP A 309 -8.30 39.68 26.48
N TRP A 310 -9.50 39.16 26.22
CA TRP A 310 -10.42 38.63 27.25
C TRP A 310 -10.71 39.60 28.43
N ASN A 311 -10.68 40.91 28.17
CA ASN A 311 -10.79 41.99 29.17
C ASN A 311 -9.62 42.08 30.18
N PHE A 312 -8.49 41.43 29.93
CA PHE A 312 -7.26 41.65 30.70
C PHE A 312 -6.57 42.93 30.23
N ASP A 313 -6.67 44.01 31.02
CA ASP A 313 -6.10 45.32 30.65
C ASP A 313 -4.57 45.31 30.49
N THR A 314 -3.92 44.25 30.97
CA THR A 314 -2.48 44.03 30.85
C THR A 314 -2.06 43.55 29.46
N LEU A 315 -3.01 43.13 28.61
CA LEU A 315 -2.79 42.59 27.27
C LEU A 315 -3.61 43.37 26.22
N PRO A 316 -3.19 44.61 25.86
CA PRO A 316 -3.85 45.40 24.82
C PRO A 316 -3.77 44.71 23.45
N ASN A 317 -4.93 44.58 22.80
CA ASN A 317 -5.04 44.00 21.47
C ASN A 317 -4.45 44.94 20.43
N VAL A 318 -3.76 44.36 19.46
CA VAL A 318 -3.29 45.10 18.30
C VAL A 318 -4.29 45.02 17.14
N THR A 319 -4.24 45.99 16.23
CA THR A 319 -4.91 45.95 14.94
C THR A 319 -3.96 45.30 13.97
N GLU A 320 -4.00 43.97 13.87
CA GLU A 320 -3.00 43.16 13.16
C GLU A 320 -2.96 43.47 11.65
N THR A 321 -4.07 43.98 11.11
CA THR A 321 -4.19 44.38 9.70
C THR A 321 -3.70 45.79 9.40
N ASN A 322 -3.23 46.54 10.41
CA ASN A 322 -2.58 47.83 10.17
C ASN A 322 -1.31 47.60 9.32
N PRO A 323 -1.13 48.31 8.19
CA PRO A 323 0.03 48.12 7.32
C PRO A 323 1.37 48.27 8.04
N SER A 324 1.51 49.24 8.94
CA SER A 324 2.76 49.47 9.68
C SER A 324 3.06 48.35 10.69
N TYR A 325 2.03 47.72 11.25
CA TYR A 325 2.20 46.54 12.11
C TYR A 325 2.58 45.30 11.29
N MET A 326 1.95 45.08 10.13
CA MET A 326 2.33 44.00 9.20
C MET A 326 3.76 44.17 8.68
N ASP A 327 4.17 45.39 8.40
CA ASP A 327 5.56 45.71 8.02
C ASP A 327 6.51 45.36 9.16
N PHE A 328 6.19 45.76 10.39
CA PHE A 328 6.98 45.45 11.58
C PHE A 328 7.07 43.94 11.90
N ILE A 329 5.97 43.19 11.74
CA ILE A 329 5.96 41.75 12.07
C ILE A 329 6.59 40.90 10.96
N TYR A 330 6.19 41.08 9.69
CA TYR A 330 6.63 40.17 8.64
C TYR A 330 7.05 40.77 7.31
N ARG A 331 6.65 41.99 6.89
CA ARG A 331 6.96 42.45 5.51
C ARG A 331 8.31 43.16 5.38
N ALA A 332 8.72 43.94 6.38
CA ALA A 332 9.96 44.71 6.30
C ALA A 332 11.19 43.78 6.42
N PRO A 333 12.34 44.12 5.81
CA PRO A 333 13.55 43.30 5.91
C PRO A 333 14.08 43.11 7.35
N ASP A 334 13.78 44.05 8.24
CA ASP A 334 14.12 44.04 9.68
C ASP A 334 12.94 43.60 10.56
N SER A 335 11.89 43.05 9.97
CA SER A 335 10.71 42.59 10.68
C SER A 335 11.01 41.46 11.66
N VAL A 336 10.13 41.22 12.63
CA VAL A 336 10.27 40.14 13.62
C VAL A 336 10.51 38.78 12.95
N LEU A 337 9.73 38.44 11.92
CA LEU A 337 9.89 37.22 11.13
C LEU A 337 11.30 37.10 10.53
N HIS A 338 11.76 38.11 9.81
CA HIS A 338 13.04 38.06 9.10
C HIS A 338 14.23 38.05 10.06
N HIS A 339 14.15 38.82 11.13
CA HIS A 339 15.19 38.88 12.16
C HIS A 339 15.44 37.48 12.74
N TRP A 340 14.43 36.82 13.28
CA TRP A 340 14.63 35.53 13.95
C TRP A 340 14.91 34.38 12.98
N LEU A 341 14.39 34.42 11.75
CA LEU A 341 14.82 33.48 10.70
C LEU A 341 16.30 33.65 10.35
N SER A 342 16.81 34.88 10.36
CA SER A 342 18.24 35.14 10.15
C SER A 342 19.11 34.63 11.31
N GLU A 343 18.56 34.57 12.53
CA GLU A 343 19.18 33.91 13.68
C GLU A 343 19.13 32.36 13.60
N GLY A 344 18.42 31.80 12.61
CA GLY A 344 18.46 30.38 12.28
C GLY A 344 17.35 29.52 12.89
N ILE A 345 16.27 30.12 13.40
CA ILE A 345 15.09 29.35 13.82
C ILE A 345 14.49 28.60 12.63
N ALA A 346 13.84 27.47 12.90
CA ALA A 346 13.26 26.60 11.88
C ALA A 346 11.75 26.80 11.68
N GLY A 347 11.14 27.76 12.36
CA GLY A 347 9.71 28.01 12.24
C GLY A 347 9.10 28.72 13.45
N TRP A 348 7.78 28.89 13.37
CA TRP A 348 6.96 29.59 14.35
C TRP A 348 5.76 28.76 14.77
N ARG A 349 5.46 28.75 16.07
CA ARG A 349 4.13 28.44 16.61
C ARG A 349 3.41 29.76 16.81
N LEU A 350 2.25 29.97 16.19
CA LEU A 350 1.46 31.20 16.40
C LEU A 350 0.43 30.98 17.50
N ASP A 351 0.55 31.80 18.53
CA ASP A 351 -0.38 31.87 19.66
C ASP A 351 -1.73 32.41 19.20
N VAL A 352 -2.81 31.77 19.67
CA VAL A 352 -4.21 32.16 19.42
C VAL A 352 -4.45 32.61 17.96
N ILE A 353 -4.07 31.77 17.00
CA ILE A 353 -4.21 32.09 15.57
C ILE A 353 -5.67 32.37 15.17
N ASP A 354 -6.61 31.90 15.97
CA ASP A 354 -8.05 32.13 15.81
C ASP A 354 -8.48 33.57 15.95
N GLU A 355 -7.72 34.36 16.69
CA GLU A 355 -7.93 35.80 16.82
C GLU A 355 -7.25 36.58 15.69
N LEU A 356 -6.24 36.00 15.03
CA LEU A 356 -5.54 36.64 13.92
C LEU A 356 -6.42 36.66 12.67
N PRO A 357 -6.66 37.84 12.06
CA PRO A 357 -7.43 37.94 10.82
C PRO A 357 -6.84 37.13 9.66
N GLU A 358 -7.70 36.64 8.75
CA GLU A 358 -7.29 35.89 7.56
C GLU A 358 -6.20 36.63 6.73
N PRO A 359 -6.30 37.96 6.47
CA PRO A 359 -5.26 38.67 5.73
C PRO A 359 -3.90 38.72 6.42
N PHE A 360 -3.86 38.68 7.76
CA PHE A 360 -2.61 38.67 8.51
C PHE A 360 -1.96 37.29 8.48
N SER A 361 -2.69 36.26 8.88
CA SER A 361 -2.18 34.88 8.94
C SER A 361 -1.72 34.36 7.57
N GLN A 362 -2.50 34.60 6.50
CA GLN A 362 -2.09 34.22 5.14
C GLN A 362 -0.91 35.06 4.63
N GLY A 363 -0.84 36.35 4.98
CA GLY A 363 0.29 37.21 4.64
C GLY A 363 1.58 36.76 5.32
N PHE A 364 1.50 36.41 6.60
CA PHE A 364 2.62 35.88 7.38
C PHE A 364 3.10 34.53 6.81
N TYR A 365 2.17 33.60 6.55
CA TYR A 365 2.51 32.31 5.95
C TYR A 365 3.19 32.46 4.58
N ALA A 366 2.66 33.33 3.71
CA ALA A 366 3.23 33.58 2.40
C ALA A 366 4.65 34.15 2.48
N GLU A 367 4.90 35.11 3.38
CA GLU A 367 6.23 35.70 3.54
C GLU A 367 7.21 34.74 4.23
N LEU A 368 6.75 33.93 5.19
CA LEU A 368 7.52 32.84 5.78
C LEU A 368 8.01 31.87 4.70
N LYS A 369 7.09 31.33 3.89
CA LYS A 369 7.42 30.37 2.83
C LYS A 369 8.24 30.96 1.69
N LYS A 370 8.12 32.25 1.45
CA LYS A 370 8.97 32.99 0.51
C LYS A 370 10.40 33.15 1.03
N THR A 371 10.55 33.39 2.33
CA THR A 371 11.86 33.57 2.99
C THR A 371 12.57 32.24 3.18
N ASP A 372 11.87 31.25 3.74
CA ASP A 372 12.34 29.88 3.91
C ASP A 372 11.18 28.91 3.70
N LYS A 373 11.22 28.17 2.58
CA LYS A 373 10.21 27.15 2.24
C LYS A 373 10.16 26.00 3.26
N ASP A 374 11.27 25.74 3.94
CA ASP A 374 11.43 24.64 4.89
C ASP A 374 11.11 25.07 6.32
N ALA A 375 10.86 26.37 6.57
CA ALA A 375 10.40 26.86 7.86
C ALA A 375 8.95 26.46 8.11
N VAL A 376 8.65 25.92 9.30
CA VAL A 376 7.31 25.44 9.66
C VAL A 376 6.47 26.52 10.32
N MET A 377 5.18 26.58 9.99
CA MET A 377 4.18 27.37 10.73
C MET A 377 3.15 26.47 11.40
N ILE A 378 3.07 26.56 12.73
CA ILE A 378 2.16 25.78 13.58
C ILE A 378 1.13 26.72 14.19
N GLY A 379 -0.17 26.50 13.96
CA GLY A 379 -1.22 27.27 14.62
C GLY A 379 -1.66 26.67 15.95
N GLU A 380 -1.94 27.51 16.95
CA GLU A 380 -2.75 27.07 18.09
C GLU A 380 -4.24 27.03 17.72
N VAL A 381 -4.76 25.83 17.49
CA VAL A 381 -6.19 25.60 17.20
C VAL A 381 -6.70 24.46 18.09
N TRP A 382 -7.68 24.73 18.94
CA TRP A 382 -8.19 23.76 19.92
C TRP A 382 -9.18 22.75 19.34
N GLU A 383 -9.98 23.18 18.36
CA GLU A 383 -10.96 22.37 17.65
C GLU A 383 -10.40 21.84 16.32
N ASP A 384 -11.26 21.27 15.47
CA ASP A 384 -10.89 20.78 14.15
C ASP A 384 -10.40 21.93 13.24
N ALA A 385 -9.09 21.97 12.98
CA ALA A 385 -8.45 22.98 12.14
C ALA A 385 -8.93 22.96 10.67
N SER A 386 -9.51 21.86 10.19
CA SER A 386 -9.98 21.77 8.82
C SER A 386 -11.23 22.62 8.54
N ASN A 387 -12.07 22.88 9.56
CA ASN A 387 -13.37 23.53 9.40
C ASN A 387 -13.77 24.43 10.56
N LYS A 388 -12.80 24.92 11.35
CA LYS A 388 -13.09 25.80 12.48
C LYS A 388 -13.86 27.06 12.08
N ILE A 389 -14.85 27.40 12.89
CA ILE A 389 -15.51 28.71 12.88
C ILE A 389 -14.93 29.54 14.02
N ALA A 390 -14.25 30.63 13.69
CA ALA A 390 -13.71 31.58 14.66
C ALA A 390 -14.36 32.95 14.43
N TYR A 391 -14.93 33.55 15.49
CA TYR A 391 -15.60 34.85 15.44
C TYR A 391 -16.63 35.00 14.29
N GLY A 392 -17.43 33.95 14.06
CA GLY A 392 -18.45 33.91 13.01
C GLY A 392 -17.91 33.71 11.58
N THR A 393 -16.61 33.51 11.43
CA THR A 393 -15.95 33.30 10.13
C THR A 393 -15.46 31.86 10.00
N GLN A 394 -15.80 31.22 8.89
CA GLN A 394 -15.31 29.89 8.51
C GLN A 394 -13.83 30.00 8.09
N ARG A 395 -12.91 29.42 8.87
CA ARG A 395 -11.47 29.44 8.60
C ARG A 395 -11.09 28.40 7.55
N LYS A 396 -10.00 28.67 6.83
CA LYS A 396 -9.46 27.85 5.73
C LYS A 396 -8.03 27.39 6.01
N TYR A 397 -7.72 27.13 7.28
CA TYR A 397 -6.35 26.89 7.74
C TYR A 397 -5.60 25.82 6.93
N LEU A 398 -6.26 24.70 6.66
CA LEU A 398 -5.68 23.56 5.93
C LEU A 398 -5.95 23.59 4.41
N CYS A 399 -6.32 24.74 3.84
CA CYS A 399 -6.52 24.88 2.40
C CYS A 399 -5.22 25.19 1.62
N GLY A 400 -4.05 25.12 2.28
CA GLY A 400 -2.74 25.27 1.64
C GLY A 400 -2.25 26.71 1.47
N GLN A 401 -2.60 27.62 2.38
CA GLN A 401 -2.21 29.03 2.32
C GLN A 401 -2.08 29.75 3.67
N GLU A 402 -2.21 29.03 4.79
CA GLU A 402 -2.34 29.67 6.11
C GLU A 402 -1.53 28.98 7.21
N MET A 403 -1.37 27.65 7.20
CA MET A 403 -0.48 26.94 8.12
C MET A 403 -0.02 25.58 7.58
N ASP A 404 1.09 25.07 8.10
CA ASP A 404 1.57 23.70 7.83
C ASP A 404 1.01 22.69 8.83
N SER A 405 0.87 23.12 10.09
CA SER A 405 0.52 22.26 11.22
C SER A 405 -0.36 23.00 12.22
N ALA A 406 -1.00 22.26 13.11
CA ALA A 406 -1.71 22.79 14.26
C ALA A 406 -1.40 21.95 15.51
N MET A 407 -1.56 22.56 16.68
CA MET A 407 -1.58 21.83 17.96
C MET A 407 -2.77 20.86 17.93
N ASN A 408 -2.51 19.56 17.82
CA ASN A 408 -3.54 18.55 17.57
C ASN A 408 -4.34 18.17 18.84
N TYR A 409 -5.00 19.16 19.44
CA TYR A 409 -5.92 18.99 20.56
C TYR A 409 -7.09 18.04 20.25
N PRO A 410 -7.63 17.97 19.01
CA PRO A 410 -8.60 16.94 18.65
C PRO A 410 -8.06 15.50 18.87
N LEU A 411 -6.84 15.20 18.41
CA LEU A 411 -6.23 13.88 18.64
C LEU A 411 -6.01 13.61 20.13
N ARG A 412 -5.52 14.62 20.87
CA ARG A 412 -5.36 14.53 22.33
C ARG A 412 -6.68 14.11 22.99
N LYS A 413 -7.78 14.78 22.65
CA LYS A 413 -9.11 14.47 23.20
C LYS A 413 -9.53 13.05 22.86
N ILE A 414 -9.44 12.65 21.59
CA ILE A 414 -9.80 11.30 21.12
C ILE A 414 -9.03 10.22 21.92
N LEU A 415 -7.72 10.40 22.08
CA LEU A 415 -6.85 9.46 22.78
C LEU A 415 -7.17 9.38 24.28
N LEU A 416 -7.31 10.52 24.96
CA LEU A 416 -7.61 10.53 26.39
C LEU A 416 -8.99 9.96 26.67
N ASP A 417 -10.01 10.30 25.88
CA ASP A 417 -11.36 9.77 26.01
C ASP A 417 -11.40 8.25 25.82
N TYR A 418 -10.62 7.71 24.88
CA TYR A 418 -10.44 6.26 24.74
C TYR A 418 -9.79 5.65 25.99
N LEU A 419 -8.65 6.17 26.45
CA LEU A 419 -7.90 5.59 27.59
C LEU A 419 -8.66 5.68 28.92
N LEU A 420 -9.46 6.73 29.12
CA LEU A 420 -10.35 6.91 30.27
C LEU A 420 -11.67 6.15 30.13
N GLY A 421 -12.01 5.77 28.91
CA GLY A 421 -13.17 4.95 28.60
C GLY A 421 -14.48 5.69 28.42
N TYR A 422 -14.41 6.97 28.09
CA TYR A 422 -15.54 7.80 27.70
C TYR A 422 -16.04 7.49 26.28
N VAL A 423 -15.17 6.93 25.43
CA VAL A 423 -15.48 6.53 24.05
C VAL A 423 -15.02 5.09 23.80
N THR A 424 -15.81 4.34 23.02
CA THR A 424 -15.50 2.95 22.64
C THR A 424 -14.34 2.89 21.64
N ALA A 425 -13.68 1.73 21.50
CA ALA A 425 -12.64 1.55 20.48
C ALA A 425 -13.18 1.82 19.06
N HIS A 426 -14.39 1.34 18.75
CA HIS A 426 -15.05 1.55 17.46
C HIS A 426 -15.23 3.05 17.14
N ASN A 427 -15.82 3.82 18.06
CA ASN A 427 -16.04 5.25 17.86
C ASN A 427 -14.71 6.02 17.82
N THR A 428 -13.70 5.58 18.59
CA THR A 428 -12.34 6.12 18.51
C THR A 428 -11.78 5.97 17.09
N MET A 429 -11.91 4.79 16.48
CA MET A 429 -11.46 4.57 15.11
C MET A 429 -12.23 5.42 14.08
N LEU A 430 -13.53 5.65 14.27
CA LEU A 430 -14.30 6.56 13.41
C LEU A 430 -13.82 8.00 13.51
N LEU A 431 -13.57 8.50 14.73
CA LEU A 431 -13.03 9.84 14.97
C LEU A 431 -11.63 10.03 14.37
N LEU A 432 -10.75 9.04 14.51
CA LEU A 432 -9.43 9.04 13.88
C LEU A 432 -9.53 9.07 12.35
N ASN A 433 -10.43 8.29 11.76
CA ASN A 433 -10.67 8.30 10.32
C ASN A 433 -11.28 9.62 9.84
N SER A 434 -12.15 10.25 10.64
CA SER A 434 -12.73 11.56 10.34
C SER A 434 -11.65 12.64 10.24
N GLN A 435 -10.71 12.65 11.18
CA GLN A 435 -9.55 13.55 11.10
C GLN A 435 -8.70 13.25 9.86
N ARG A 436 -8.38 11.98 9.58
CA ARG A 436 -7.64 11.57 8.38
C ARG A 436 -8.35 11.96 7.07
N GLU A 437 -9.68 11.93 7.05
CA GLU A 437 -10.50 12.32 5.91
C GLU A 437 -10.46 13.83 5.68
N ASN A 438 -10.57 14.62 6.74
CA ASN A 438 -10.71 16.08 6.60
C ASN A 438 -9.37 16.80 6.37
N TYR A 439 -8.24 16.18 6.71
CA TYR A 439 -6.93 16.83 6.72
C TYR A 439 -6.18 16.46 5.44
N PRO A 440 -5.62 17.42 4.69
CA PRO A 440 -4.69 17.11 3.60
C PRO A 440 -3.54 16.25 4.11
N GLN A 441 -3.10 15.28 3.31
CA GLN A 441 -2.10 14.30 3.71
C GLN A 441 -0.80 14.96 4.21
N GLU A 442 -0.35 16.01 3.52
CA GLU A 442 0.80 16.83 3.91
C GLU A 442 0.65 17.46 5.30
N ASN A 443 -0.53 18.01 5.62
CA ASN A 443 -0.82 18.59 6.94
C ASN A 443 -1.01 17.51 8.00
N PHE A 444 -1.70 16.42 7.69
CA PHE A 444 -2.00 15.32 8.62
C PHE A 444 -0.71 14.71 9.21
N TYR A 445 0.31 14.47 8.37
CA TYR A 445 1.62 13.97 8.82
C TYR A 445 2.51 15.04 9.45
N ALA A 446 2.15 16.32 9.34
CA ALA A 446 2.84 17.42 9.99
C ALA A 446 2.16 17.90 11.28
N MET A 447 0.99 17.37 11.67
CA MET A 447 0.27 17.82 12.88
C MET A 447 1.12 17.67 14.15
N MET A 448 1.12 18.67 15.02
CA MET A 448 1.83 18.64 16.31
C MET A 448 1.00 17.80 17.30
N ASN A 449 1.30 16.51 17.39
CA ASN A 449 0.59 15.56 18.23
C ASN A 449 1.02 15.71 19.68
N LEU A 450 0.21 16.35 20.52
CA LEU A 450 0.48 16.58 21.94
C LEU A 450 -0.39 15.72 22.86
N ILE A 451 0.15 15.38 24.04
CA ILE A 451 -0.61 14.75 25.16
C ILE A 451 -0.72 15.76 26.32
N GLY A 452 0.36 16.45 26.65
CA GLY A 452 0.42 17.58 27.56
C GLY A 452 0.83 18.86 26.86
N SER A 453 0.56 20.01 27.50
CA SER A 453 1.08 21.32 27.13
C SER A 453 0.98 22.26 28.34
N HIS A 454 1.52 23.46 28.20
CA HIS A 454 1.46 24.52 29.20
C HIS A 454 0.05 25.07 29.53
N ASP A 455 -1.00 24.71 28.79
CA ASP A 455 -2.38 25.22 29.00
C ASP A 455 -3.35 24.17 29.52
N VAL A 456 -2.92 22.91 29.56
CA VAL A 456 -3.74 21.78 30.03
C VAL A 456 -3.12 21.15 31.26
N GLN A 457 -3.94 20.40 32.01
CA GLN A 457 -3.43 19.60 33.13
C GLN A 457 -2.42 18.56 32.62
N ARG A 458 -1.45 18.21 33.46
CA ARG A 458 -0.45 17.18 33.15
C ARG A 458 -1.13 15.85 32.81
N ALA A 459 -0.57 15.17 31.81
CA ALA A 459 -1.17 13.96 31.26
C ALA A 459 -1.40 12.88 32.33
N ILE A 460 -0.39 12.62 33.17
CA ILE A 460 -0.47 11.59 34.22
C ILE A 460 -1.53 11.91 35.29
N THR A 461 -1.75 13.19 35.59
CA THR A 461 -2.78 13.64 36.55
C THR A 461 -4.19 13.36 36.02
N ILE A 462 -4.44 13.60 34.74
CA ILE A 462 -5.71 13.25 34.09
C ILE A 462 -5.88 11.73 34.02
N LEU A 463 -4.85 11.02 33.54
CA LEU A 463 -4.90 9.58 33.31
C LEU A 463 -4.95 8.74 34.59
N GLY A 464 -4.47 9.29 35.70
CA GLY A 464 -4.62 8.74 37.05
C GLY A 464 -5.98 9.04 37.69
N GLU A 465 -6.86 9.77 36.99
CA GLU A 465 -8.20 10.14 37.44
C GLU A 465 -8.20 10.92 38.78
N THR A 466 -7.25 11.85 38.94
CA THR A 466 -7.23 12.70 40.14
C THR A 466 -8.49 13.56 40.25
N PRO A 467 -9.19 13.57 41.40
CA PRO A 467 -10.35 14.44 41.60
C PRO A 467 -10.02 15.89 41.26
N TYR A 468 -10.80 16.45 40.37
CA TYR A 468 -10.74 17.85 39.96
C TYR A 468 -12.17 18.38 39.85
N TYR A 469 -12.38 19.61 40.31
CA TYR A 469 -13.64 20.32 40.14
C TYR A 469 -13.36 21.72 39.63
N ASP A 470 -14.29 22.27 38.85
CA ASP A 470 -14.09 23.59 38.28
C ASP A 470 -14.02 24.64 39.38
N GLY A 471 -13.02 25.53 39.30
CA GLY A 471 -12.71 26.50 40.35
C GLY A 471 -11.93 25.97 41.56
N MET A 472 -11.38 24.75 41.53
CA MET A 472 -10.51 24.22 42.60
C MET A 472 -9.40 25.23 42.98
N PRO A 473 -9.25 25.63 44.26
CA PRO A 473 -8.26 26.63 44.66
C PRO A 473 -6.82 26.22 44.33
N ALA A 474 -5.98 27.17 43.91
CA ALA A 474 -4.59 26.89 43.54
C ALA A 474 -3.79 26.17 44.65
N ILE A 475 -4.01 26.54 45.92
CA ILE A 475 -3.36 25.88 47.06
C ILE A 475 -3.79 24.42 47.24
N GLU A 476 -5.02 24.08 46.86
CA GLU A 476 -5.51 22.71 46.89
C GLU A 476 -4.92 21.92 45.72
N GLN A 477 -4.85 22.53 44.53
CA GLN A 477 -4.19 21.95 43.35
C GLN A 477 -2.71 21.64 43.62
N CYS A 478 -1.95 22.53 44.27
CA CYS A 478 -0.52 22.28 44.59
C CYS A 478 -0.33 21.10 45.56
N ARG A 479 -1.23 20.97 46.54
CA ARG A 479 -1.17 19.93 47.58
C ARG A 479 -1.68 18.58 47.12
N ALA A 480 -2.59 18.55 46.17
CA ALA A 480 -3.13 17.31 45.64
C ALA A 480 -2.03 16.54 44.86
N LYS A 481 -1.85 15.26 45.22
CA LYS A 481 -0.93 14.31 44.59
C LYS A 481 -1.68 13.02 44.29
N LEU A 482 -1.26 12.32 43.25
CA LEU A 482 -1.74 10.98 42.95
C LEU A 482 -1.43 10.02 44.11
N THR A 483 -2.38 9.17 44.48
CA THR A 483 -2.05 8.02 45.34
C THR A 483 -1.17 7.03 44.56
N PRO A 484 -0.41 6.14 45.23
CA PRO A 484 0.38 5.12 44.54
C PRO A 484 -0.42 4.29 43.51
N GLU A 485 -1.67 3.94 43.82
CA GLU A 485 -2.56 3.20 42.94
C GLU A 485 -2.99 4.03 41.72
N MET A 486 -3.34 5.30 41.93
CA MET A 486 -3.72 6.21 40.85
C MET A 486 -2.52 6.51 39.94
N TYR A 487 -1.34 6.71 40.52
CA TYR A 487 -0.10 6.89 39.78
C TYR A 487 0.21 5.65 38.94
N LYS A 488 0.05 4.44 39.48
CA LYS A 488 0.26 3.19 38.72
C LYS A 488 -0.67 3.10 37.51
N VAL A 489 -1.96 3.42 37.66
CA VAL A 489 -2.92 3.44 36.56
C VAL A 489 -2.58 4.55 35.55
N GLY A 490 -2.29 5.76 36.04
CA GLY A 490 -1.90 6.91 35.22
C GLY A 490 -0.64 6.63 34.41
N LYS A 491 0.38 6.01 35.01
CA LYS A 491 1.61 5.58 34.35
C LYS A 491 1.35 4.57 33.25
N ALA A 492 0.54 3.53 33.51
CA ALA A 492 0.21 2.52 32.50
C ALA A 492 -0.50 3.15 31.29
N ARG A 493 -1.51 4.01 31.53
CA ARG A 493 -2.20 4.75 30.47
C ARG A 493 -1.29 5.75 29.75
N LEU A 494 -0.37 6.41 30.47
CA LEU A 494 0.58 7.36 29.87
C LEU A 494 1.55 6.64 28.94
N LYS A 495 2.01 5.43 29.30
CA LYS A 495 2.77 4.57 28.38
C LYS A 495 1.98 4.25 27.11
N MET A 496 0.70 3.87 27.25
CA MET A 496 -0.18 3.66 26.09
C MET A 496 -0.33 4.92 25.23
N ALA A 497 -0.54 6.09 25.86
CA ALA A 497 -0.67 7.36 25.17
C ALA A 497 0.61 7.74 24.41
N ALA A 498 1.78 7.58 25.04
CA ALA A 498 3.08 7.84 24.45
C ALA A 498 3.37 6.91 23.27
N LEU A 499 3.06 5.61 23.39
CA LEU A 499 3.21 4.69 22.26
C LEU A 499 2.29 5.06 21.10
N PHE A 500 1.04 5.40 21.38
CA PHE A 500 0.12 5.89 20.35
C PHE A 500 0.70 7.13 19.67
N GLN A 501 1.17 8.12 20.44
CA GLN A 501 1.77 9.35 19.93
C GLN A 501 2.96 9.08 19.01
N MET A 502 3.83 8.11 19.36
CA MET A 502 5.02 7.77 18.57
C MET A 502 4.73 6.90 17.35
N ALA A 503 3.67 6.09 17.37
CA ALA A 503 3.32 5.20 16.27
C ALA A 503 2.29 5.81 15.28
N TYR A 504 1.57 6.87 15.65
CA TYR A 504 0.57 7.51 14.80
C TYR A 504 1.21 8.56 13.85
N PRO A 505 0.62 8.84 12.67
CA PRO A 505 1.05 9.94 11.80
C PRO A 505 0.98 11.31 12.49
N GLY A 506 1.87 12.23 12.11
CA GLY A 506 2.06 13.52 12.77
C GLY A 506 3.36 13.56 13.59
N VAL A 507 3.72 14.74 14.08
CA VAL A 507 4.95 15.02 14.83
C VAL A 507 4.68 14.87 16.33
N PRO A 508 5.23 13.85 17.02
CA PRO A 508 5.08 13.69 18.45
C PRO A 508 5.67 14.89 19.19
N CYS A 509 4.89 15.55 20.04
CA CYS A 509 5.36 16.63 20.90
C CYS A 509 5.28 16.22 22.37
N ILE A 510 6.44 16.09 23.01
CA ILE A 510 6.57 15.80 24.43
C ILE A 510 6.63 17.12 25.20
N TYR A 511 5.75 17.31 26.17
CA TYR A 511 5.82 18.46 27.08
C TYR A 511 6.77 18.15 28.23
N TYR A 512 7.75 19.03 28.47
CA TYR A 512 8.86 18.75 29.39
C TYR A 512 8.37 18.20 30.74
N GLY A 513 8.82 17.01 31.12
CA GLY A 513 8.43 16.36 32.37
C GLY A 513 7.41 15.24 32.23
N ASP A 514 6.67 15.15 31.12
CA ASP A 514 5.72 14.06 30.90
C ASP A 514 6.47 12.71 30.79
N GLU A 515 7.69 12.71 30.24
CA GLU A 515 8.56 11.54 30.11
C GLU A 515 9.13 11.01 31.44
N ILE A 516 8.99 11.79 32.52
CA ILE A 516 9.38 11.41 33.88
C ILE A 516 8.20 11.43 34.86
N GLY A 517 6.97 11.51 34.36
CA GLY A 517 5.75 11.38 35.15
C GLY A 517 5.44 12.59 36.03
N MET A 518 5.80 13.81 35.59
CA MET A 518 5.47 15.03 36.34
C MET A 518 3.95 15.26 36.46
N GLU A 519 3.50 15.48 37.69
CA GLU A 519 2.12 15.78 38.04
C GLU A 519 1.84 17.29 37.99
N GLY A 520 0.57 17.66 37.78
CA GLY A 520 0.14 19.06 37.80
C GLY A 520 -1.28 19.23 37.28
N PHE A 521 -2.05 20.11 37.93
CA PHE A 521 -3.38 20.51 37.46
C PHE A 521 -3.25 21.66 36.47
N LYS A 522 -4.14 22.66 36.50
CA LYS A 522 -4.09 23.79 35.55
C LYS A 522 -2.97 24.76 35.93
N ASP A 523 -2.70 25.70 35.04
CA ASP A 523 -1.79 26.83 35.25
C ASP A 523 -2.02 27.48 36.64
N PRO A 524 -0.96 27.68 37.45
CA PRO A 524 0.47 27.47 37.16
C PRO A 524 1.05 26.09 37.48
N THR A 525 0.24 25.16 38.01
CA THR A 525 0.75 23.88 38.51
C THR A 525 1.19 22.90 37.41
N ASN A 526 0.76 23.07 36.16
CA ASN A 526 1.30 22.34 35.01
C ASN A 526 2.69 22.83 34.57
N ARG A 527 3.17 23.97 35.09
CA ARG A 527 4.46 24.61 34.80
C ARG A 527 5.45 24.49 35.97
N GLN A 528 5.41 23.36 36.69
CA GLN A 528 6.38 23.09 37.75
C GLN A 528 7.82 22.98 37.19
N PRO A 529 8.85 23.34 37.98
CA PRO A 529 10.24 23.13 37.57
C PRO A 529 10.53 21.66 37.25
N TYR A 530 11.33 21.40 36.22
CA TYR A 530 11.66 20.05 35.80
C TYR A 530 12.43 19.30 36.90
N LYS A 531 12.00 18.07 37.17
CA LYS A 531 12.59 17.22 38.23
C LYS A 531 13.80 16.45 37.72
N TRP A 532 14.96 17.11 37.67
CA TRP A 532 16.24 16.50 37.29
C TRP A 532 16.70 15.38 38.23
N GLN A 533 16.18 15.35 39.47
CA GLN A 533 16.38 14.26 40.44
C GLN A 533 15.00 13.76 40.89
N GLY A 534 14.86 12.43 41.04
CA GLY A 534 13.63 11.80 41.56
C GLY A 534 12.47 11.70 40.57
N GLY A 535 12.71 11.85 39.26
CA GLY A 535 11.75 11.52 38.20
C GLY A 535 11.62 10.01 37.97
N ASP A 536 10.58 9.59 37.23
CA ASP A 536 10.33 8.18 36.91
C ASP A 536 11.27 7.68 35.79
N GLU A 537 12.37 7.03 36.18
CA GLU A 537 13.38 6.52 35.23
C GLU A 537 12.86 5.39 34.34
N GLU A 538 11.93 4.57 34.83
CA GLU A 538 11.31 3.50 34.03
C GLU A 538 10.45 4.10 32.92
N LEU A 539 9.72 5.18 33.20
CA LEU A 539 8.99 5.92 32.18
C LEU A 539 9.94 6.61 31.20
N ARG A 540 11.04 7.19 31.68
CA ARG A 540 12.05 7.82 30.80
C ARG A 540 12.66 6.82 29.83
N GLU A 541 13.04 5.64 30.31
CA GLU A 541 13.58 4.57 29.46
C GLU A 541 12.53 4.09 28.45
N TYR A 542 11.27 3.99 28.88
CA TYR A 542 10.16 3.67 27.98
C TYR A 542 10.01 4.70 26.86
N TYR A 543 10.05 6.00 27.17
CA TYR A 543 10.02 7.06 26.14
C TYR A 543 11.23 6.95 25.21
N ARG A 544 12.44 6.73 25.74
CA ARG A 544 13.64 6.56 24.92
C ARG A 544 13.50 5.39 23.94
N SER A 545 12.97 4.25 24.37
CA SER A 545 12.84 3.07 23.51
C SER A 545 11.83 3.28 22.38
N ILE A 546 10.67 3.89 22.64
CA ILE A 546 9.66 4.15 21.61
C ILE A 546 10.06 5.29 20.66
N ILE A 547 10.79 6.31 21.15
CA ILE A 547 11.34 7.38 20.31
C ILE A 547 12.42 6.81 19.40
N LYS A 548 13.30 5.96 19.94
CA LYS A 548 14.29 5.24 19.14
C LYS A 548 13.62 4.42 18.05
N ALA A 549 12.60 3.63 18.39
CA ALA A 549 11.84 2.85 17.41
C ALA A 549 11.27 3.73 16.30
N ARG A 550 10.66 4.89 16.63
CA ARG A 550 10.17 5.83 15.61
C ARG A 550 11.30 6.41 14.75
N ASN A 551 12.42 6.80 15.34
CA ASN A 551 13.52 7.46 14.65
C ASN A 551 14.30 6.53 13.71
N GLU A 552 14.31 5.22 13.98
CA GLU A 552 15.03 4.23 13.19
C GLU A 552 14.19 3.62 12.05
N HIS A 553 12.89 3.93 11.97
CA HIS A 553 11.99 3.27 11.01
C HIS A 553 11.04 4.25 10.30
N ASP A 554 11.22 4.41 9.00
CA ASP A 554 10.39 5.29 8.14
C ASP A 554 8.90 4.95 8.20
N ALA A 555 8.56 3.66 8.37
CA ALA A 555 7.18 3.23 8.50
C ALA A 555 6.42 3.94 9.63
N LEU A 556 7.08 4.19 10.77
CA LEU A 556 6.46 4.91 11.90
C LEU A 556 6.40 6.43 11.69
N GLN A 557 7.16 6.98 10.74
CA GLN A 557 7.19 8.40 10.43
C GLN A 557 6.22 8.72 9.29
N THR A 558 6.50 8.23 8.08
CA THR A 558 5.74 8.54 6.85
C THR A 558 5.08 7.32 6.18
N GLY A 559 5.12 6.15 6.83
CA GLY A 559 4.40 4.96 6.33
C GLY A 559 2.88 5.08 6.39
N GLU A 560 2.20 4.33 5.52
CA GLU A 560 0.75 4.24 5.39
C GLU A 560 0.08 3.83 6.72
N LEU A 561 -1.00 4.51 7.09
CA LEU A 561 -1.82 4.17 8.26
C LEU A 561 -2.97 3.24 7.85
N LEU A 562 -2.97 2.01 8.35
CA LEU A 562 -4.00 1.00 8.09
C LEU A 562 -4.80 0.69 9.37
N PRO A 563 -6.10 1.03 9.42
CA PRO A 563 -6.99 0.56 10.48
C PRO A 563 -7.10 -0.97 10.45
N LEU A 564 -6.94 -1.64 11.61
CA LEU A 564 -7.03 -3.11 11.70
C LEU A 564 -8.27 -3.57 12.48
N THR A 565 -8.33 -3.29 13.78
CA THR A 565 -9.45 -3.66 14.64
C THR A 565 -9.79 -2.56 15.65
N ALA A 566 -11.05 -2.52 16.05
CA ALA A 566 -11.59 -1.54 16.97
C ALA A 566 -12.86 -2.12 17.63
N GLU A 567 -12.67 -3.07 18.56
CA GLU A 567 -13.74 -3.83 19.19
C GLU A 567 -13.63 -3.78 20.72
N GLY A 568 -14.72 -3.40 21.40
CA GLY A 568 -14.76 -3.28 22.85
C GLY A 568 -13.70 -2.31 23.39
N ASP A 569 -12.74 -2.88 24.13
CA ASP A 569 -11.60 -2.16 24.74
C ASP A 569 -10.33 -2.19 23.90
N VAL A 570 -10.30 -2.93 22.79
CA VAL A 570 -9.10 -3.11 21.97
C VAL A 570 -9.13 -2.25 20.72
N LEU A 571 -8.06 -1.49 20.51
CA LEU A 571 -7.81 -0.68 19.33
C LEU A 571 -6.49 -1.12 18.68
N ALA A 572 -6.46 -1.30 17.37
CA ALA A 572 -5.24 -1.57 16.64
C ALA A 572 -5.18 -0.91 15.25
N PHE A 573 -3.98 -0.48 14.87
CA PHE A 573 -3.65 0.01 13.54
C PHE A 573 -2.25 -0.44 13.13
N ALA A 574 -1.99 -0.49 11.83
CA ALA A 574 -0.67 -0.73 11.27
C ALA A 574 -0.08 0.53 10.64
N ARG A 575 1.26 0.57 10.62
CA ARG A 575 2.08 1.53 9.88
C ARG A 575 2.94 0.77 8.89
N VAL A 576 2.83 1.06 7.60
CA VAL A 576 3.43 0.22 6.55
C VAL A 576 4.12 1.07 5.49
N VAL A 577 5.37 0.75 5.16
CA VAL A 577 6.03 1.18 3.92
C VAL A 577 6.15 -0.04 3.02
N ARG A 578 5.57 0.04 1.83
CA ARG A 578 5.53 -1.05 0.84
C ARG A 578 6.42 -0.68 -0.34
N SER A 579 7.13 -1.67 -0.89
CA SER A 579 7.87 -1.51 -2.16
C SER A 579 8.90 -0.37 -2.18
N GLY A 580 9.42 0.01 -1.00
CA GLY A 580 10.51 0.99 -0.84
C GLY A 580 10.11 2.45 -1.00
N HIS A 581 8.82 2.81 -0.88
CA HIS A 581 8.40 4.22 -0.91
C HIS A 581 7.33 4.52 0.14
N ASP A 582 7.38 5.72 0.70
CA ASP A 582 6.40 6.20 1.66
C ASP A 582 5.12 6.72 1.00
N VAL A 583 4.20 7.25 1.81
CA VAL A 583 2.91 7.77 1.33
C VAL A 583 3.02 9.03 0.44
N PHE A 584 4.17 9.70 0.43
CA PHE A 584 4.47 10.84 -0.43
C PHE A 584 5.24 10.42 -1.70
N GLY A 585 5.57 9.14 -1.83
CA GLY A 585 6.33 8.58 -2.94
C GLY A 585 7.85 8.80 -2.84
N ALA A 586 8.36 9.24 -1.68
CA ALA A 586 9.80 9.32 -1.42
C ALA A 586 10.37 7.92 -1.15
N ASP A 587 11.64 7.69 -1.48
CA ASP A 587 12.33 6.44 -1.10
C ASP A 587 12.31 6.29 0.43
N ALA A 588 11.93 5.10 0.90
CA ALA A 588 11.82 4.79 2.32
C ALA A 588 12.07 3.30 2.56
N ASP A 589 12.62 2.96 3.72
CA ASP A 589 12.86 1.57 4.10
C ASP A 589 11.53 0.82 4.30
N SER A 590 11.40 -0.33 3.64
CA SER A 590 10.20 -1.15 3.77
C SER A 590 10.11 -1.76 5.17
N GLY A 591 8.93 -1.67 5.77
CA GLY A 591 8.70 -2.15 7.12
C GLY A 591 7.22 -2.11 7.45
N ALA A 592 6.79 -2.95 8.39
CA ALA A 592 5.43 -2.96 8.89
C ALA A 592 5.43 -3.04 10.42
N PHE A 593 4.65 -2.17 11.06
CA PHE A 593 4.48 -2.14 12.50
C PHE A 593 3.00 -2.21 12.84
N ILE A 594 2.65 -2.93 13.90
CA ILE A 594 1.28 -3.01 14.41
C ILE A 594 1.26 -2.50 15.85
N ALA A 595 0.52 -1.44 16.08
CA ALA A 595 0.26 -0.93 17.43
C ALA A 595 -1.08 -1.48 17.92
N VAL A 596 -1.08 -2.13 19.08
CA VAL A 596 -2.28 -2.73 19.70
C VAL A 596 -2.42 -2.20 21.12
N PHE A 597 -3.63 -1.76 21.49
CA PHE A 597 -3.92 -1.14 22.77
C PHE A 597 -5.09 -1.87 23.45
N ASN A 598 -4.96 -2.16 24.74
CA ASN A 598 -6.07 -2.64 25.57
C ASN A 598 -6.27 -1.68 26.75
N ARG A 599 -7.35 -0.90 26.70
CA ARG A 599 -7.71 0.06 27.77
C ARG A 599 -8.39 -0.58 28.97
N SER A 600 -8.77 -1.87 28.90
CA SER A 600 -9.48 -2.53 29.99
C SER A 600 -8.65 -2.49 31.27
N ARG A 601 -9.28 -2.20 32.41
CA ARG A 601 -8.62 -2.17 33.72
C ARG A 601 -8.39 -3.55 34.30
N SER A 602 -9.13 -4.55 33.83
CA SER A 602 -9.15 -5.90 34.42
C SER A 602 -9.18 -7.03 33.40
N GLU A 603 -9.68 -6.81 32.19
CA GLU A 603 -9.86 -7.87 31.21
C GLU A 603 -8.65 -7.99 30.28
N SER A 604 -8.23 -9.24 30.06
CA SER A 604 -7.31 -9.56 28.98
C SER A 604 -8.13 -9.90 27.75
N HIS A 605 -7.71 -9.42 26.58
CA HIS A 605 -8.34 -9.75 25.31
C HIS A 605 -7.38 -10.50 24.40
N THR A 606 -7.93 -11.39 23.58
CA THR A 606 -7.21 -12.00 22.45
C THR A 606 -7.91 -11.52 21.19
N VAL A 607 -7.17 -10.86 20.31
CA VAL A 607 -7.70 -10.33 19.05
C VAL A 607 -7.00 -10.97 17.87
N THR A 608 -7.74 -11.19 16.79
CA THR A 608 -7.21 -11.68 15.52
C THR A 608 -7.20 -10.52 14.53
N LEU A 609 -6.02 -10.15 14.07
CA LEU A 609 -5.80 -9.05 13.14
C LEU A 609 -5.66 -9.60 11.73
N ASP A 610 -6.44 -9.08 10.78
CA ASP A 610 -6.27 -9.38 9.36
C ASP A 610 -5.15 -8.51 8.78
N ILE A 611 -4.05 -9.16 8.39
CA ILE A 611 -2.84 -8.56 7.83
C ILE A 611 -2.55 -9.08 6.41
N SER A 612 -3.48 -9.86 5.84
CA SER A 612 -3.33 -10.57 4.56
C SER A 612 -3.01 -9.67 3.38
N ASP A 613 -3.33 -8.38 3.50
CA ASP A 613 -3.10 -7.36 2.49
C ASP A 613 -1.71 -6.72 2.54
N PHE A 614 -0.93 -6.87 3.63
CA PHE A 614 0.37 -6.17 3.77
C PHE A 614 1.52 -6.95 4.42
N ALA A 615 1.27 -8.03 5.19
CA ALA A 615 2.34 -8.84 5.78
C ALA A 615 1.97 -10.32 5.93
N ASP A 616 2.98 -11.19 5.85
CA ASP A 616 2.91 -12.62 6.18
C ASP A 616 4.28 -13.05 6.72
N GLY A 617 4.32 -13.62 7.93
CA GLY A 617 5.55 -13.96 8.63
C GLY A 617 5.44 -13.83 10.14
N GLN A 618 6.52 -13.39 10.78
CA GLN A 618 6.57 -13.26 12.23
C GLN A 618 6.64 -11.79 12.66
N PHE A 619 6.20 -11.54 13.87
CA PHE A 619 6.24 -10.23 14.49
C PHE A 619 6.94 -10.31 15.85
N ALA A 620 7.88 -9.41 16.08
CA ALA A 620 8.57 -9.24 17.35
C ALA A 620 7.96 -8.07 18.13
N ASP A 621 7.87 -8.22 19.44
CA ASP A 621 7.41 -7.14 20.30
C ASP A 621 8.58 -6.23 20.67
N MET A 622 8.51 -4.99 20.21
CA MET A 622 9.56 -3.99 20.42
C MET A 622 9.51 -3.36 21.81
N VAL A 623 8.36 -3.47 22.48
CA VAL A 623 8.09 -2.79 23.72
C VAL A 623 7.80 -3.86 24.77
N ALA A 624 8.86 -4.43 25.33
CA ALA A 624 8.74 -5.50 26.32
C ALA A 624 7.84 -5.05 27.48
N VAL A 625 6.71 -5.75 27.65
CA VAL A 625 5.87 -5.62 28.84
C VAL A 625 6.58 -6.35 29.99
N GLU A 626 6.75 -5.68 31.14
CA GLU A 626 7.30 -6.33 32.34
C GLU A 626 6.57 -7.65 32.63
N GLY A 627 7.32 -8.76 32.65
CA GLY A 627 6.79 -10.09 32.97
C GLY A 627 6.24 -10.90 31.80
N VAL A 628 6.26 -10.40 30.56
CA VAL A 628 5.86 -11.15 29.35
C VAL A 628 7.12 -11.55 28.57
N LYS A 629 7.30 -12.85 28.30
CA LYS A 629 8.35 -13.32 27.37
C LYS A 629 8.12 -12.66 26.01
N VAL A 630 9.18 -12.13 25.39
CA VAL A 630 9.16 -11.68 24.00
C VAL A 630 8.96 -12.91 23.11
N GLU A 631 7.71 -13.31 22.93
CA GLU A 631 7.32 -14.39 22.03
C GLU A 631 7.10 -13.79 20.64
N LYS A 632 7.75 -14.39 19.64
CA LYS A 632 7.47 -14.07 18.24
C LYS A 632 6.08 -14.57 17.89
N LEU A 633 5.24 -13.68 17.39
CA LEU A 633 3.90 -14.02 16.93
C LEU A 633 3.98 -14.34 15.44
N VAL A 634 3.44 -15.48 15.00
CA VAL A 634 3.48 -15.89 13.60
C VAL A 634 2.09 -15.77 13.00
N SER A 635 1.97 -15.15 11.84
CA SER A 635 0.71 -15.11 11.10
C SER A 635 0.39 -16.48 10.53
N VAL A 636 -0.90 -16.80 10.51
CA VAL A 636 -1.42 -18.01 9.86
C VAL A 636 -2.50 -17.55 8.89
N ARG A 637 -2.29 -17.79 7.59
CA ARG A 637 -3.22 -17.38 6.52
C ARG A 637 -3.54 -15.87 6.55
N GLY A 638 -2.52 -15.04 6.72
CA GLY A 638 -2.67 -13.59 6.80
C GLY A 638 -3.42 -13.10 8.05
N LYS A 639 -3.59 -13.93 9.08
CA LYS A 639 -4.19 -13.55 10.35
C LYS A 639 -3.17 -13.64 11.48
N LEU A 640 -3.05 -12.58 12.28
CA LEU A 640 -2.15 -12.50 13.43
C LEU A 640 -2.97 -12.47 14.73
N THR A 641 -2.79 -13.47 15.59
CA THR A 641 -3.48 -13.54 16.89
C THR A 641 -2.63 -12.92 17.99
N VAL A 642 -3.14 -11.88 18.66
CA VAL A 642 -2.42 -11.12 19.68
C VAL A 642 -3.17 -11.17 21.00
N LYS A 643 -2.48 -11.57 22.08
CA LYS A 643 -2.97 -11.48 23.45
C LYS A 643 -2.56 -10.15 24.07
N MET A 644 -3.52 -9.45 24.67
CA MET A 644 -3.40 -8.13 25.26
C MET A 644 -3.82 -8.13 26.73
N PRO A 645 -2.88 -8.04 27.69
CA PRO A 645 -3.19 -7.84 29.10
C PRO A 645 -3.91 -6.50 29.39
N PRO A 646 -4.54 -6.33 30.56
CA PRO A 646 -5.21 -5.08 30.93
C PRO A 646 -4.23 -3.90 31.00
N LEU A 647 -4.65 -2.70 30.58
CA LEU A 647 -3.86 -1.46 30.58
C LEU A 647 -2.47 -1.62 29.94
N THR A 648 -2.41 -2.29 28.79
CA THR A 648 -1.17 -2.48 28.04
C THR A 648 -1.29 -2.01 26.60
N ALA A 649 -0.14 -1.65 26.03
CA ALA A 649 0.02 -1.50 24.61
C ALA A 649 1.24 -2.31 24.13
N ARG A 650 1.19 -2.77 22.89
CA ARG A 650 2.26 -3.52 22.23
C ARG A 650 2.57 -2.86 20.89
N LEU A 651 3.84 -2.85 20.51
CA LEU A 651 4.30 -2.44 19.19
C LEU A 651 5.01 -3.63 18.55
N LEU A 652 4.35 -4.21 17.57
CA LEU A 652 4.79 -5.42 16.91
C LEU A 652 5.49 -5.03 15.61
N GLU A 653 6.79 -5.26 15.53
CA GLU A 653 7.58 -5.09 14.32
C GLU A 653 7.49 -6.35 13.46
N TYR A 654 7.20 -6.19 12.17
CA TYR A 654 7.27 -7.26 11.20
C TYR A 654 8.73 -7.65 10.97
N GLU A 655 9.06 -8.89 11.28
CA GLU A 655 10.33 -9.49 10.90
C GLU A 655 10.07 -10.49 9.78
N PRO A 656 10.57 -10.27 8.57
CA PRO A 656 10.52 -11.29 7.55
C PRO A 656 11.27 -12.53 8.06
N LEU A 657 10.74 -13.72 7.78
CA LEU A 657 11.44 -14.96 8.10
C LEU A 657 12.76 -15.02 7.31
N PRO A 658 13.85 -15.58 7.87
CA PRO A 658 15.07 -15.78 7.13
C PRO A 658 14.80 -16.52 5.83
N ARG A 659 15.25 -15.95 4.71
CA ARG A 659 15.00 -16.51 3.38
C ARG A 659 15.62 -17.90 3.25
N LYS A 660 14.81 -18.83 2.75
CA LYS A 660 15.15 -20.22 2.44
C LYS A 660 15.43 -20.43 0.96
N TYR A 661 14.91 -19.56 0.09
CA TYR A 661 15.01 -19.71 -1.37
C TYR A 661 15.69 -18.49 -2.00
N GLU A 662 16.48 -18.74 -3.04
CA GLU A 662 17.00 -17.67 -3.89
C GLU A 662 15.86 -17.00 -4.66
N ARG A 663 15.96 -15.68 -4.81
CA ARG A 663 14.99 -14.88 -5.56
C ARG A 663 15.43 -14.75 -7.01
N GLY A 664 14.49 -14.95 -7.93
CA GLY A 664 14.69 -14.74 -9.35
C GLY A 664 13.57 -13.93 -9.99
N ALA A 665 13.80 -13.56 -11.25
CA ALA A 665 12.79 -12.97 -12.14
C ALA A 665 12.80 -13.68 -13.49
N GLY A 666 11.66 -13.65 -14.18
CA GLY A 666 11.54 -14.20 -15.51
C GLY A 666 10.39 -13.64 -16.33
N ILE A 667 10.35 -14.04 -17.59
CA ILE A 667 9.36 -13.56 -18.57
C ILE A 667 8.59 -14.73 -19.16
N LEU A 668 7.28 -14.60 -19.20
CA LEU A 668 6.38 -15.51 -19.91
C LEU A 668 6.25 -15.05 -21.37
N LEU A 669 6.76 -15.86 -22.29
CA LEU A 669 6.63 -15.65 -23.73
C LEU A 669 6.72 -17.00 -24.45
N HIS A 670 5.62 -17.50 -25.01
CA HIS A 670 5.69 -18.73 -25.79
C HIS A 670 6.49 -18.50 -27.09
N PRO A 671 7.33 -19.46 -27.56
CA PRO A 671 8.16 -19.26 -28.75
C PRO A 671 7.39 -18.90 -30.01
N THR A 672 6.12 -19.32 -30.14
CA THR A 672 5.26 -18.93 -31.28
C THR A 672 5.05 -17.43 -31.39
N CYS A 673 5.18 -16.71 -30.27
CA CYS A 673 4.98 -15.28 -30.17
C CYS A 673 6.22 -14.49 -30.62
N LEU A 674 7.37 -15.13 -30.84
CA LEU A 674 8.56 -14.44 -31.35
C LEU A 674 8.32 -13.98 -32.80
N PRO A 675 8.94 -12.87 -33.22
CA PRO A 675 8.82 -12.42 -34.60
C PRO A 675 9.52 -13.44 -35.52
N SER A 676 8.94 -13.70 -36.69
CA SER A 676 9.57 -14.54 -37.71
C SER A 676 9.09 -14.14 -39.10
N LYS A 677 10.00 -14.18 -40.07
CA LYS A 677 9.67 -13.98 -41.49
C LYS A 677 8.82 -15.12 -42.07
N TYR A 678 8.66 -16.23 -41.32
CA TYR A 678 7.86 -17.40 -41.70
C TYR A 678 6.44 -17.39 -41.11
N GLY A 679 6.03 -16.31 -40.44
CA GLY A 679 4.66 -16.07 -39.98
C GLY A 679 4.31 -16.62 -38.59
N ILE A 680 5.18 -17.41 -37.99
CA ILE A 680 5.11 -17.86 -36.58
C ILE A 680 6.51 -17.88 -36.00
N GLY A 681 6.67 -17.51 -34.73
CA GLY A 681 7.95 -17.64 -34.03
C GLY A 681 8.43 -19.10 -34.01
N ASP A 682 9.75 -19.25 -34.07
CA ASP A 682 10.45 -20.52 -34.20
C ASP A 682 11.75 -20.51 -33.38
N MET A 683 12.47 -21.63 -33.38
CA MET A 683 13.74 -21.82 -32.67
C MET A 683 14.93 -21.17 -33.41
N GLY A 684 14.67 -20.21 -34.30
CA GLY A 684 15.68 -19.51 -35.07
C GLY A 684 16.27 -18.31 -34.34
N ARG A 685 16.94 -17.43 -35.10
CA ARG A 685 17.71 -16.27 -34.60
C ARG A 685 17.00 -15.42 -33.55
N GLU A 686 15.70 -15.19 -33.69
CA GLU A 686 14.94 -14.34 -32.76
C GLU A 686 14.78 -14.96 -31.37
N ALA A 687 14.77 -16.30 -31.24
CA ALA A 687 14.79 -16.97 -29.94
C ALA A 687 16.13 -16.77 -29.22
N TYR A 688 17.26 -16.88 -29.92
CA TYR A 688 18.59 -16.61 -29.34
C TYR A 688 18.74 -15.15 -28.91
N LYS A 689 18.24 -14.20 -29.73
CA LYS A 689 18.19 -12.78 -29.34
C LYS A 689 17.33 -12.54 -28.11
N PHE A 690 16.21 -13.24 -27.99
CA PHE A 690 15.36 -13.13 -26.82
C PHE A 690 16.07 -13.65 -25.56
N VAL A 691 16.80 -14.77 -25.66
CA VAL A 691 17.66 -15.26 -24.56
C VAL A 691 18.74 -14.22 -24.19
N ASP A 692 19.39 -13.60 -25.18
CA ASP A 692 20.36 -12.53 -24.93
C ASP A 692 19.74 -11.33 -24.22
N PHE A 693 18.53 -10.92 -24.64
CA PHE A 693 17.76 -9.87 -23.99
C PHE A 693 17.44 -10.21 -22.53
N LEU A 694 16.99 -11.45 -22.25
CA LEU A 694 16.71 -11.89 -20.88
C LEU A 694 17.95 -11.80 -19.99
N ALA A 695 19.09 -12.29 -20.48
CA ALA A 695 20.36 -12.22 -19.75
C ALA A 695 20.84 -10.78 -19.53
N GLU A 696 20.69 -9.91 -20.53
CA GLU A 696 21.02 -8.49 -20.41
C GLU A 696 20.13 -7.80 -19.36
N ALA A 697 18.84 -8.09 -19.37
CA ALA A 697 17.81 -7.58 -18.47
C ALA A 697 17.86 -8.16 -17.04
N GLY A 698 18.82 -9.04 -16.74
CA GLY A 698 18.95 -9.68 -15.42
C GLY A 698 17.81 -10.64 -15.08
N GLN A 699 17.14 -11.18 -16.09
CA GLN A 699 16.16 -12.26 -15.93
C GLN A 699 16.90 -13.60 -15.86
N GLN A 700 16.34 -14.56 -15.13
CA GLN A 700 16.92 -15.89 -14.93
C GLN A 700 16.01 -17.00 -15.46
N VAL A 701 14.74 -16.70 -15.72
CA VAL A 701 13.75 -17.69 -16.18
C VAL A 701 13.03 -17.24 -17.45
N TRP A 702 12.98 -18.11 -18.45
CA TRP A 702 12.08 -18.00 -19.59
C TRP A 702 10.95 -19.00 -19.44
N GLN A 703 9.74 -18.51 -19.16
CA GLN A 703 8.57 -19.38 -19.08
C GLN A 703 7.87 -19.51 -20.44
N ILE A 704 7.50 -20.74 -20.77
CA ILE A 704 6.79 -21.12 -21.99
C ILE A 704 5.53 -21.93 -21.67
N LEU A 705 4.60 -21.95 -22.61
CA LEU A 705 3.46 -22.88 -22.62
C LEU A 705 3.89 -24.26 -23.15
N PRO A 706 3.03 -25.30 -23.07
CA PRO A 706 3.37 -26.64 -23.54
C PRO A 706 3.90 -26.64 -24.99
N LEU A 707 4.95 -27.43 -25.24
CA LEU A 707 5.62 -27.51 -26.54
C LEU A 707 5.03 -28.57 -27.49
N GLY A 708 3.89 -29.18 -27.13
CA GLY A 708 3.27 -30.23 -27.91
C GLY A 708 2.72 -29.76 -29.27
N PRO A 709 2.57 -30.64 -30.26
CA PRO A 709 1.84 -30.33 -31.48
C PRO A 709 0.43 -29.81 -31.16
N VAL A 710 -0.07 -28.86 -31.95
CA VAL A 710 -1.39 -28.28 -31.73
C VAL A 710 -2.43 -28.83 -32.70
N GLY A 711 -3.65 -29.07 -32.19
CA GLY A 711 -4.79 -29.57 -32.95
C GLY A 711 -5.82 -28.49 -33.30
N PHE A 712 -7.09 -28.85 -33.28
CA PHE A 712 -8.21 -27.93 -33.46
C PHE A 712 -8.15 -26.79 -32.40
N GLY A 713 -8.38 -25.55 -32.83
CA GLY A 713 -8.30 -24.38 -31.96
C GLY A 713 -6.87 -23.93 -31.58
N TYR A 714 -5.84 -24.64 -32.04
CA TYR A 714 -4.42 -24.32 -31.86
C TYR A 714 -3.93 -24.26 -30.40
N SER A 715 -4.67 -24.86 -29.48
CA SER A 715 -4.33 -24.84 -28.05
C SER A 715 -3.11 -25.72 -27.73
N PRO A 716 -2.08 -25.17 -27.08
CA PRO A 716 -0.96 -25.96 -26.53
C PRO A 716 -1.40 -27.00 -25.49
N TYR A 717 -2.54 -26.77 -24.82
CA TYR A 717 -3.07 -27.65 -23.77
C TYR A 717 -3.87 -28.84 -24.33
N GLN A 718 -4.10 -28.89 -25.64
CA GLN A 718 -4.80 -29.99 -26.32
C GLN A 718 -3.92 -30.64 -27.39
N SER A 719 -2.80 -31.20 -26.93
CA SER A 719 -1.83 -31.87 -27.79
C SER A 719 -2.27 -33.31 -28.15
N PRO A 720 -2.03 -33.79 -29.39
CA PRO A 720 -2.20 -35.19 -29.77
C PRO A 720 -1.06 -36.09 -29.25
N SER A 721 -0.07 -35.53 -28.54
CA SER A 721 0.94 -36.30 -27.82
C SER A 721 1.48 -35.54 -26.60
N ALA A 722 1.67 -36.24 -25.49
CA ALA A 722 2.34 -35.73 -24.28
C ALA A 722 3.87 -35.66 -24.41
N PHE A 723 4.45 -36.23 -25.48
CA PHE A 723 5.90 -36.38 -25.66
C PHE A 723 6.45 -35.62 -26.87
N ALA A 724 5.70 -35.60 -27.97
CA ALA A 724 6.15 -34.97 -29.22
C ALA A 724 6.29 -33.45 -29.08
N GLY A 725 7.18 -32.86 -29.87
CA GLY A 725 7.35 -31.43 -30.02
C GLY A 725 6.57 -30.84 -31.20
N ASN A 726 6.23 -29.55 -31.10
CA ASN A 726 5.45 -28.82 -32.09
C ASN A 726 6.27 -28.55 -33.36
N PRO A 727 5.92 -29.16 -34.51
CA PRO A 727 6.65 -28.94 -35.75
C PRO A 727 6.67 -27.49 -36.22
N LEU A 728 5.70 -26.67 -35.78
CA LEU A 728 5.63 -25.26 -36.18
C LEU A 728 6.77 -24.42 -35.60
N LEU A 729 7.45 -24.89 -34.56
CA LEU A 729 8.59 -24.20 -33.95
C LEU A 729 9.93 -24.48 -34.65
N ILE A 730 9.98 -25.40 -35.61
CA ILE A 730 11.20 -25.70 -36.37
C ILE A 730 11.60 -24.48 -37.21
N ASP A 731 12.84 -24.04 -37.07
CA ASP A 731 13.44 -23.00 -37.89
C ASP A 731 13.73 -23.53 -39.30
N VAL A 732 13.25 -22.79 -40.30
CA VAL A 732 13.42 -23.09 -41.71
C VAL A 732 14.78 -22.61 -42.22
N ASP A 733 15.39 -21.59 -41.60
CA ASP A 733 16.72 -21.10 -41.98
C ASP A 733 17.80 -22.18 -41.74
N GLU A 734 17.78 -22.89 -40.62
CA GLU A 734 18.71 -24.01 -40.42
C GLU A 734 18.54 -25.13 -41.46
N LEU A 735 17.32 -25.37 -41.98
CA LEU A 735 17.11 -26.34 -43.07
C LEU A 735 17.71 -25.86 -44.41
N LEU A 736 17.77 -24.55 -44.64
CA LEU A 736 18.48 -23.96 -45.78
C LEU A 736 20.00 -24.12 -45.61
N GLU A 737 20.52 -23.87 -44.40
CA GLU A 737 21.94 -23.99 -44.08
C GLU A 737 22.44 -25.44 -44.26
N GLN A 738 21.61 -26.44 -43.94
CA GLN A 738 21.89 -27.85 -44.18
C GLN A 738 21.77 -28.27 -45.66
N GLY A 739 21.35 -27.38 -46.55
CA GLY A 739 21.15 -27.67 -47.97
C GLY A 739 19.95 -28.58 -48.27
N TRP A 740 19.03 -28.75 -47.32
CA TRP A 740 17.82 -29.58 -47.49
C TRP A 740 16.66 -28.82 -48.12
N LEU A 741 16.76 -27.49 -48.18
CA LEU A 741 15.86 -26.60 -48.88
C LEU A 741 16.65 -25.63 -49.74
N THR A 742 16.05 -25.13 -50.80
CA THR A 742 16.56 -23.97 -51.54
C THR A 742 15.85 -22.69 -51.13
N PRO A 743 16.46 -21.49 -51.30
CA PRO A 743 15.81 -20.22 -50.96
C PRO A 743 14.46 -19.98 -51.65
N ALA A 744 14.29 -20.51 -52.86
CA ALA A 744 13.02 -20.44 -53.58
C ALA A 744 11.91 -21.27 -52.92
N GLU A 745 12.27 -22.38 -52.26
CA GLU A 745 11.34 -23.30 -51.62
C GLU A 745 10.97 -22.85 -50.20
N ALA A 746 11.87 -22.14 -49.52
CA ALA A 746 11.64 -21.50 -48.22
C ALA A 746 10.98 -20.11 -48.35
N LYS A 747 10.50 -19.72 -49.53
CA LYS A 747 9.87 -18.41 -49.72
C LYS A 747 8.43 -18.43 -49.20
N MET A 748 8.18 -17.72 -48.09
CA MET A 748 6.83 -17.49 -47.58
C MET A 748 6.03 -16.63 -48.58
N PRO A 749 4.83 -17.08 -49.03
CA PRO A 749 4.05 -16.37 -50.05
C PRO A 749 3.39 -15.08 -49.55
N TYR A 750 3.48 -14.78 -48.25
CA TYR A 750 3.04 -13.52 -47.68
C TYR A 750 4.05 -13.01 -46.63
N ALA A 751 4.21 -11.70 -46.54
CA ALA A 751 4.98 -11.08 -45.47
C ALA A 751 4.01 -10.70 -44.34
N SER A 752 4.05 -11.41 -43.22
CA SER A 752 3.29 -11.00 -42.04
C SER A 752 3.97 -9.80 -41.41
N LYS A 753 3.32 -8.63 -41.45
CA LYS A 753 3.66 -7.49 -40.58
C LYS A 753 2.66 -7.35 -39.43
N SER A 754 1.75 -8.30 -39.26
CA SER A 754 0.73 -8.29 -38.21
C SER A 754 1.24 -8.93 -36.93
N SER A 755 0.74 -8.46 -35.79
CA SER A 755 0.92 -9.08 -34.45
C SER A 755 0.05 -10.31 -34.23
N PHE A 756 -0.33 -10.99 -35.31
CA PHE A 756 -1.22 -12.15 -35.30
C PHE A 756 -0.76 -13.22 -36.28
N ILE A 757 -0.76 -14.47 -35.80
CA ILE A 757 -0.37 -15.67 -36.54
C ILE A 757 -1.55 -16.15 -37.40
N ASP A 758 -1.29 -16.37 -38.69
CA ASP A 758 -2.18 -17.11 -39.58
C ASP A 758 -1.76 -18.59 -39.61
N PHE A 759 -2.30 -19.37 -38.66
CA PHE A 759 -1.94 -20.77 -38.48
C PHE A 759 -2.15 -21.62 -39.73
N GLU A 760 -3.24 -21.42 -40.48
CA GLU A 760 -3.55 -22.23 -41.67
C GLU A 760 -2.48 -22.07 -42.75
N ARG A 761 -2.08 -20.83 -43.03
CA ARG A 761 -1.02 -20.55 -44.02
C ARG A 761 0.34 -21.03 -43.55
N VAL A 762 0.65 -20.85 -42.27
CA VAL A 762 1.92 -21.28 -41.66
C VAL A 762 2.04 -22.80 -41.67
N ILE A 763 1.01 -23.53 -41.22
CA ILE A 763 0.96 -24.99 -41.24
C ILE A 763 1.17 -25.50 -42.68
N SER A 764 0.43 -24.95 -43.63
CA SER A 764 0.52 -25.34 -45.04
C SER A 764 1.91 -25.09 -45.64
N PHE A 765 2.56 -23.98 -45.27
CA PHE A 765 3.91 -23.64 -45.72
C PHE A 765 4.97 -24.54 -45.08
N LYS A 766 5.00 -24.63 -43.75
CA LYS A 766 6.01 -25.42 -43.03
C LYS A 766 5.92 -26.91 -43.38
N GLN A 767 4.72 -27.47 -43.55
CA GLN A 767 4.55 -28.84 -44.03
C GLN A 767 5.15 -29.08 -45.43
N LYS A 768 5.05 -28.12 -46.35
CA LYS A 768 5.69 -28.23 -47.67
C LYS A 768 7.22 -28.22 -47.55
N CYS A 769 7.75 -27.37 -46.68
CA CYS A 769 9.18 -27.30 -46.40
C CYS A 769 9.69 -28.62 -45.81
N PHE A 770 9.05 -29.13 -44.76
CA PHE A 770 9.48 -30.37 -44.11
C PHE A 770 9.43 -31.59 -45.04
N LYS A 771 8.41 -31.69 -45.90
CA LYS A 771 8.35 -32.78 -46.91
C LYS A 771 9.53 -32.74 -47.87
N LYS A 772 9.94 -31.55 -48.31
CA LYS A 772 11.11 -31.38 -49.18
C LYS A 772 12.41 -31.69 -48.44
N ALA A 773 12.53 -31.21 -47.20
CA ALA A 773 13.68 -31.49 -46.36
C ALA A 773 13.82 -32.99 -46.07
N TRP A 774 12.71 -33.71 -45.87
CA TRP A 774 12.71 -35.17 -45.73
C TRP A 774 13.22 -35.88 -46.98
N LEU A 775 12.74 -35.50 -48.16
CA LEU A 775 13.23 -36.06 -49.43
C LEU A 775 14.72 -35.78 -49.66
N ALA A 776 15.21 -34.61 -49.27
CA ALA A 776 16.63 -34.27 -49.32
C ALA A 776 17.43 -35.10 -48.30
N PHE A 777 16.95 -35.22 -47.06
CA PHE A 777 17.56 -36.04 -46.01
C PHE A 777 17.64 -37.51 -46.42
N GLN A 778 16.61 -38.08 -47.04
CA GLN A 778 16.63 -39.46 -47.55
C GLN A 778 17.74 -39.69 -48.57
N LYS A 779 18.06 -38.69 -49.39
CA LYS A 779 19.14 -38.72 -50.39
C LYS A 779 20.51 -38.32 -49.84
N SER A 780 20.56 -37.77 -48.63
CA SER A 780 21.80 -37.31 -48.01
C SER A 780 22.75 -38.48 -47.74
N THR A 781 24.03 -38.28 -48.08
CA THR A 781 25.14 -39.21 -47.77
C THR A 781 25.91 -38.81 -46.51
N ASP A 782 25.41 -37.81 -45.77
CA ASP A 782 25.98 -37.39 -44.50
C ASP A 782 25.75 -38.48 -43.44
N VAL A 783 26.83 -39.17 -43.07
CA VAL A 783 26.81 -40.29 -42.13
C VAL A 783 26.54 -39.83 -40.71
N GLU A 784 26.99 -38.62 -40.35
CA GLU A 784 26.86 -38.09 -38.99
C GLU A 784 25.40 -37.76 -38.70
N ILE A 785 24.72 -37.03 -39.59
CA ILE A 785 23.31 -36.67 -39.39
C ILE A 785 22.39 -37.90 -39.45
N LYS A 786 22.73 -38.91 -40.26
CA LYS A 786 22.03 -40.20 -40.29
C LYS A 786 22.21 -40.96 -38.98
N GLY A 787 23.43 -40.96 -38.42
CA GLY A 787 23.73 -41.53 -37.12
C GLY A 787 22.98 -40.84 -35.98
N GLN A 788 22.94 -39.50 -35.97
CA GLN A 788 22.17 -38.71 -35.00
C GLN A 788 20.66 -39.01 -35.08
N PHE A 789 20.11 -39.09 -36.31
CA PHE A 789 18.70 -39.46 -36.51
C PHE A 789 18.40 -40.85 -35.96
N GLN A 790 19.26 -41.83 -36.25
CA GLN A 790 19.06 -43.19 -35.76
C GLN A 790 19.16 -43.27 -34.24
N ALA A 791 20.17 -42.64 -33.63
CA ALA A 791 20.32 -42.56 -32.19
C ALA A 791 19.08 -41.96 -31.51
N PHE A 792 18.56 -40.84 -32.05
CA PHE A 792 17.31 -40.24 -31.56
C PHE A 792 16.13 -41.21 -31.67
N THR A 793 15.97 -41.90 -32.80
CA THR A 793 14.86 -42.84 -32.96
C THR A 793 14.94 -44.04 -32.03
N GLU A 794 16.15 -44.50 -31.68
CA GLU A 794 16.37 -45.58 -30.73
C GLU A 794 16.10 -45.12 -29.29
N GLU A 795 16.57 -43.93 -28.92
CA GLU A 795 16.34 -43.34 -27.59
C GLU A 795 14.86 -43.02 -27.34
N ALA A 796 14.18 -42.45 -28.34
CA ALA A 796 12.79 -42.01 -28.24
C ALA A 796 11.77 -43.11 -28.60
N ALA A 797 12.21 -44.31 -28.99
CA ALA A 797 11.37 -45.39 -29.52
C ALA A 797 10.11 -45.66 -28.68
N SER A 798 10.25 -45.58 -27.35
CA SER A 798 9.18 -45.87 -26.39
C SER A 798 7.92 -45.00 -26.50
N TRP A 799 8.02 -43.83 -27.13
CA TRP A 799 6.88 -42.94 -27.42
C TRP A 799 6.81 -42.56 -28.91
N LEU A 800 7.96 -42.44 -29.57
CA LEU A 800 8.06 -41.95 -30.94
C LEU A 800 7.45 -42.91 -31.95
N ASP A 801 7.59 -44.22 -31.75
CA ASP A 801 7.03 -45.23 -32.66
C ASP A 801 5.49 -45.17 -32.67
N ASP A 802 4.89 -45.08 -31.48
CA ASP A 802 3.45 -44.94 -31.34
C ASP A 802 2.94 -43.59 -31.87
N TYR A 803 3.64 -42.49 -31.58
CA TYR A 803 3.28 -41.17 -32.10
C TYR A 803 3.38 -41.10 -33.63
N ALA A 804 4.47 -41.59 -34.22
CA ALA A 804 4.70 -41.53 -35.65
C ALA A 804 3.67 -42.39 -36.41
N LEU A 805 3.33 -43.57 -35.89
CA LEU A 805 2.28 -44.41 -36.45
C LEU A 805 0.90 -43.76 -36.27
N PHE A 806 0.62 -43.17 -35.12
CA PHE A 806 -0.63 -42.45 -34.85
C PHE A 806 -0.81 -41.26 -35.80
N ASP A 807 0.20 -40.40 -35.97
CA ASP A 807 0.15 -39.23 -36.85
C ASP A 807 -0.03 -39.64 -38.32
N ALA A 808 0.68 -40.69 -38.76
CA ALA A 808 0.52 -41.23 -40.11
C ALA A 808 -0.87 -41.86 -40.32
N ALA A 809 -1.35 -42.65 -39.37
CA ALA A 809 -2.67 -43.29 -39.42
C ALA A 809 -3.80 -42.27 -39.41
N LYS A 810 -3.69 -41.22 -38.58
CA LYS A 810 -4.67 -40.13 -38.50
C LYS A 810 -4.87 -39.45 -39.85
N LYS A 811 -3.78 -39.18 -40.57
CA LYS A 811 -3.83 -38.62 -41.93
C LYS A 811 -4.44 -39.61 -42.93
N ASP A 812 -4.07 -40.88 -42.86
CA ASP A 812 -4.61 -41.95 -43.73
C ASP A 812 -6.13 -42.14 -43.54
N PHE A 813 -6.60 -42.03 -42.29
CA PHE A 813 -8.01 -42.11 -41.94
C PHE A 813 -8.75 -40.76 -41.95
N LYS A 814 -8.28 -39.79 -42.74
CA LYS A 814 -8.95 -38.49 -42.97
C LYS A 814 -9.18 -37.67 -41.70
N ASN A 815 -8.23 -37.68 -40.78
CA ASN A 815 -8.23 -36.97 -39.49
C ASN A 815 -9.34 -37.37 -38.52
N LYS A 816 -9.95 -38.55 -38.70
CA LYS A 816 -10.87 -39.13 -37.70
C LYS A 816 -10.15 -39.44 -36.39
N ALA A 817 -10.88 -39.35 -35.28
CA ALA A 817 -10.34 -39.71 -33.98
C ALA A 817 -10.03 -41.22 -33.90
N TRP A 818 -9.06 -41.61 -33.08
CA TRP A 818 -8.61 -43.02 -33.06
C TRP A 818 -9.70 -44.02 -32.67
N TYR A 819 -10.67 -43.61 -31.86
CA TYR A 819 -11.82 -44.45 -31.47
C TYR A 819 -12.83 -44.65 -32.62
N GLU A 820 -12.67 -43.95 -33.74
CA GLU A 820 -13.44 -44.15 -34.97
C GLU A 820 -12.66 -44.95 -36.05
N TRP A 821 -11.44 -45.39 -35.75
CA TRP A 821 -10.61 -46.17 -36.67
C TRP A 821 -11.10 -47.62 -36.79
N PRO A 822 -10.68 -48.36 -37.85
CA PRO A 822 -11.03 -49.77 -37.98
C PRO A 822 -10.67 -50.58 -36.74
N GLU A 823 -11.55 -51.48 -36.31
CA GLU A 823 -11.44 -52.20 -35.04
C GLU A 823 -10.06 -52.86 -34.78
N PRO A 824 -9.39 -53.50 -35.75
CA PRO A 824 -8.05 -54.07 -35.53
C PRO A 824 -6.96 -53.03 -35.23
N ILE A 825 -7.12 -51.79 -35.70
CA ILE A 825 -6.19 -50.68 -35.42
C ILE A 825 -6.56 -50.00 -34.11
N LYS A 826 -7.87 -49.80 -33.86
CA LYS A 826 -8.40 -49.26 -32.60
C LYS A 826 -7.97 -50.09 -31.40
N SER A 827 -8.15 -51.41 -31.47
CA SER A 827 -7.76 -52.39 -30.45
C SER A 827 -6.27 -52.75 -30.46
N ARG A 828 -5.49 -52.15 -31.38
CA ARG A 828 -4.03 -52.35 -31.51
C ARG A 828 -3.61 -53.81 -31.69
N ASP A 829 -4.31 -54.55 -32.55
CA ASP A 829 -3.88 -55.90 -32.94
C ASP A 829 -2.47 -55.83 -33.55
N LYS A 830 -1.54 -56.63 -33.00
CA LYS A 830 -0.11 -56.56 -33.35
C LYS A 830 0.14 -56.79 -34.85
N LYS A 831 -0.61 -57.70 -35.49
CA LYS A 831 -0.45 -57.99 -36.92
C LYS A 831 -1.02 -56.87 -37.77
N ALA A 832 -2.15 -56.29 -37.37
CA ALA A 832 -2.76 -55.16 -38.05
C ALA A 832 -1.89 -53.90 -37.97
N LEU A 833 -1.29 -53.63 -36.80
CA LEU A 833 -0.35 -52.51 -36.63
C LEU A 833 0.93 -52.71 -37.43
N ALA A 834 1.51 -53.91 -37.47
CA ALA A 834 2.70 -54.19 -38.28
C ALA A 834 2.43 -53.96 -39.77
N LYS A 835 1.29 -54.44 -40.29
CA LYS A 835 0.86 -54.19 -41.67
C LYS A 835 0.59 -52.71 -41.94
N LEU A 836 0.02 -52.00 -40.96
CA LEU A 836 -0.23 -50.57 -41.08
C LEU A 836 1.09 -49.78 -41.12
N ALA A 837 2.05 -50.13 -40.26
CA ALA A 837 3.37 -49.51 -40.22
C ALA A 837 4.16 -49.76 -41.51
N GLU A 838 4.11 -50.96 -42.07
CA GLU A 838 4.71 -51.27 -43.38
C GLU A 838 4.05 -50.46 -44.50
N ARG A 839 2.71 -50.39 -44.52
CA ARG A 839 1.96 -49.60 -45.52
C ARG A 839 2.24 -48.10 -45.41
N LEU A 840 2.52 -47.61 -44.21
CA LEU A 840 2.73 -46.19 -43.92
C LEU A 840 4.20 -45.85 -43.64
N GLU A 841 5.15 -46.72 -44.01
CA GLU A 841 6.57 -46.61 -43.64
C GLU A 841 7.16 -45.23 -43.97
N GLU A 842 6.88 -44.69 -45.15
CA GLU A 842 7.35 -43.37 -45.57
C GLU A 842 6.80 -42.23 -44.69
N ASN A 843 5.51 -42.30 -44.32
CA ASN A 843 4.86 -41.29 -43.48
C ASN A 843 5.32 -41.39 -42.02
N VAL A 844 5.55 -42.62 -41.52
CA VAL A 844 6.13 -42.87 -40.19
C VAL A 844 7.56 -42.32 -40.14
N GLY A 845 8.38 -42.61 -41.16
CA GLY A 845 9.73 -42.08 -41.27
C GLY A 845 9.76 -40.55 -41.32
N TYR A 846 8.85 -39.94 -42.08
CA TYR A 846 8.68 -38.49 -42.12
C TYR A 846 8.32 -37.90 -40.74
N ALA A 847 7.37 -38.49 -40.01
CA ALA A 847 6.98 -38.03 -38.68
C ALA A 847 8.16 -38.13 -37.68
N LYS A 848 8.91 -39.22 -37.73
CA LYS A 848 10.15 -39.40 -36.93
C LYS A 848 11.19 -38.33 -37.26
N PHE A 849 11.41 -38.04 -38.53
CA PHE A 849 12.35 -37.02 -38.97
C PHE A 849 11.98 -35.62 -38.47
N VAL A 850 10.70 -35.25 -38.56
CA VAL A 850 10.22 -33.95 -38.06
C VAL A 850 10.49 -33.82 -36.54
N GLN A 851 10.24 -34.86 -35.76
CA GLN A 851 10.54 -34.86 -34.32
C GLN A 851 12.05 -34.79 -34.04
N PHE A 852 12.87 -35.52 -34.80
CA PHE A 852 14.33 -35.42 -34.70
C PHE A 852 14.82 -33.97 -34.89
N ILE A 853 14.34 -33.28 -35.92
CA ILE A 853 14.72 -31.88 -36.17
C ILE A 853 14.24 -30.97 -35.05
N PHE A 854 13.01 -31.15 -34.57
CA PHE A 854 12.50 -30.40 -33.43
C PHE A 854 13.43 -30.54 -32.22
N HIS A 855 13.72 -31.78 -31.81
CA HIS A 855 14.55 -32.03 -30.62
C HIS A 855 15.97 -31.50 -30.81
N LYS A 856 16.58 -31.68 -31.98
CA LYS A 856 17.92 -31.15 -32.27
C LYS A 856 17.98 -29.63 -32.13
N GLN A 857 17.01 -28.91 -32.69
CA GLN A 857 16.96 -27.44 -32.60
C GLN A 857 16.63 -26.97 -31.18
N TRP A 858 15.69 -27.63 -30.50
CA TRP A 858 15.31 -27.27 -29.14
C TRP A 858 16.45 -27.48 -28.15
N SER A 859 17.14 -28.63 -28.21
CA SER A 859 18.29 -28.91 -27.36
C SER A 859 19.39 -27.87 -27.53
N LYS A 860 19.69 -27.45 -28.77
CA LYS A 860 20.67 -26.39 -29.04
C LYS A 860 20.26 -25.03 -28.44
N LEU A 861 18.98 -24.67 -28.52
CA LEU A 861 18.46 -23.43 -27.93
C LEU A 861 18.45 -23.51 -26.39
N HIS A 862 18.08 -24.66 -25.82
CA HIS A 862 18.08 -24.92 -24.38
C HIS A 862 19.51 -24.86 -23.81
N GLU A 863 20.48 -25.48 -24.46
CA GLU A 863 21.91 -25.37 -24.12
C GLU A 863 22.41 -23.92 -24.20
N TYR A 864 21.97 -23.15 -25.21
CA TYR A 864 22.31 -21.73 -25.31
C TYR A 864 21.73 -20.92 -24.15
N ALA A 865 20.46 -21.14 -23.81
CA ALA A 865 19.81 -20.51 -22.65
C ALA A 865 20.59 -20.82 -21.35
N ALA A 866 20.94 -22.09 -21.13
CA ALA A 866 21.76 -22.50 -19.99
C ALA A 866 23.14 -21.82 -19.98
N SER A 867 23.81 -21.67 -21.13
CA SER A 867 25.09 -20.97 -21.25
C SER A 867 25.03 -19.49 -20.89
N LYS A 868 23.83 -18.90 -20.92
CA LYS A 868 23.54 -17.52 -20.54
C LYS A 868 22.97 -17.40 -19.11
N GLY A 869 22.85 -18.50 -18.38
CA GLY A 869 22.25 -18.54 -17.05
C GLY A 869 20.73 -18.43 -17.04
N ILE A 870 20.06 -18.71 -18.18
CA ILE A 870 18.61 -18.69 -18.30
C ILE A 870 18.06 -20.11 -18.21
N LYS A 871 17.25 -20.36 -17.18
CA LYS A 871 16.45 -21.58 -17.05
C LYS A 871 15.18 -21.46 -17.88
N ILE A 872 14.76 -22.53 -18.55
CA ILE A 872 13.47 -22.61 -19.22
C ILE A 872 12.46 -23.28 -18.30
N MET A 873 11.37 -22.59 -18.02
CA MET A 873 10.23 -23.13 -17.28
C MET A 873 9.14 -23.57 -18.26
N GLY A 874 8.98 -24.88 -18.40
CA GLY A 874 7.90 -25.48 -19.17
C GLY A 874 6.59 -25.56 -18.41
N ASP A 875 5.62 -26.14 -19.09
CA ASP A 875 4.26 -26.29 -18.59
C ASP A 875 3.68 -27.62 -19.06
N MET A 876 2.95 -28.28 -18.16
CA MET A 876 2.41 -29.60 -18.36
C MET A 876 0.94 -29.66 -17.91
N PRO A 877 -0.02 -29.79 -18.85
CA PRO A 877 -1.40 -30.09 -18.50
C PRO A 877 -1.49 -31.41 -17.75
N ILE A 878 -2.19 -31.45 -16.60
CA ILE A 878 -2.38 -32.72 -15.89
C ILE A 878 -3.06 -33.75 -16.81
N PHE A 879 -4.18 -33.39 -17.45
CA PHE A 879 -4.93 -34.28 -18.35
C PHE A 879 -4.45 -34.13 -19.79
N ILE A 880 -4.53 -35.21 -20.56
CA ILE A 880 -4.13 -35.23 -21.97
C ILE A 880 -5.34 -35.27 -22.90
N SER A 881 -5.17 -34.99 -24.19
CA SER A 881 -6.29 -35.06 -25.14
C SER A 881 -6.76 -36.50 -25.34
N HIS A 882 -8.07 -36.72 -25.44
CA HIS A 882 -8.64 -38.05 -25.72
C HIS A 882 -8.12 -38.60 -27.04
N ASP A 883 -8.10 -37.76 -28.08
CA ASP A 883 -7.66 -38.12 -29.42
C ASP A 883 -6.14 -37.92 -29.59
N SER A 884 -5.37 -38.69 -28.82
CA SER A 884 -3.90 -38.65 -28.76
C SER A 884 -3.26 -40.03 -28.92
N ALA A 885 -1.98 -40.03 -29.32
CA ALA A 885 -1.18 -41.24 -29.40
C ALA A 885 -1.06 -41.94 -28.04
N ASP A 886 -1.00 -41.15 -26.96
CA ASP A 886 -0.86 -41.65 -25.59
C ASP A 886 -2.07 -42.46 -25.12
N VAL A 887 -3.28 -41.94 -25.33
CA VAL A 887 -4.51 -42.65 -24.97
C VAL A 887 -4.69 -43.87 -25.87
N TRP A 888 -4.48 -43.71 -27.18
CA TRP A 888 -4.59 -44.83 -28.12
C TRP A 888 -3.64 -45.98 -27.76
N ALA A 889 -2.38 -45.68 -27.44
CA ALA A 889 -1.36 -46.68 -27.12
C ALA A 889 -1.50 -47.29 -25.72
N ASN A 890 -2.11 -46.56 -24.78
CA ASN A 890 -2.16 -46.92 -23.36
C ASN A 890 -3.59 -46.94 -22.80
N GLN A 891 -4.57 -47.38 -23.59
CA GLN A 891 -6.01 -47.33 -23.26
C GLN A 891 -6.35 -47.82 -21.83
N LYS A 892 -5.67 -48.87 -21.34
CA LYS A 892 -5.84 -49.43 -19.99
C LYS A 892 -5.51 -48.48 -18.83
N LEU A 893 -4.84 -47.37 -19.08
CA LEU A 893 -4.47 -46.37 -18.07
C LEU A 893 -5.51 -45.25 -17.94
N PHE A 894 -6.58 -45.30 -18.72
CA PHE A 894 -7.64 -44.29 -18.79
C PHE A 894 -9.01 -44.92 -18.54
N ASP A 895 -9.95 -44.16 -17.97
CA ASP A 895 -11.33 -44.63 -17.76
C ASP A 895 -12.14 -44.51 -19.05
N LEU A 896 -12.02 -45.53 -19.90
CA LEU A 896 -12.67 -45.63 -21.21
C LEU A 896 -13.75 -46.72 -21.22
N ASN A 897 -14.75 -46.55 -22.08
CA ASN A 897 -15.69 -47.59 -22.47
C ASN A 897 -15.01 -48.59 -23.42
N GLU A 898 -15.60 -49.78 -23.60
CA GLU A 898 -15.08 -50.81 -24.53
C GLU A 898 -14.97 -50.33 -25.99
N ASP A 899 -15.78 -49.35 -26.38
CA ASP A 899 -15.74 -48.76 -27.72
C ASP A 899 -14.60 -47.73 -27.91
N GLY A 900 -13.89 -47.38 -26.83
CA GLY A 900 -12.81 -46.39 -26.81
C GLY A 900 -13.26 -44.96 -26.45
N THR A 901 -14.57 -44.72 -26.27
CA THR A 901 -15.08 -43.43 -25.80
C THR A 901 -14.75 -43.21 -24.32
N ALA A 902 -14.60 -41.95 -23.89
CA ALA A 902 -14.34 -41.65 -22.48
C ALA A 902 -15.57 -42.03 -21.64
N LYS A 903 -15.36 -42.84 -20.61
CA LYS A 903 -16.42 -43.19 -19.65
C LYS A 903 -16.64 -42.06 -18.67
N THR A 904 -15.55 -41.49 -18.18
CA THR A 904 -15.54 -40.26 -17.40
C THR A 904 -14.55 -39.27 -17.98
N VAL A 905 -14.83 -37.99 -17.79
CA VAL A 905 -14.04 -36.88 -18.30
C VAL A 905 -13.68 -35.89 -17.20
N ALA A 906 -12.64 -35.11 -17.47
CA ALA A 906 -12.18 -34.04 -16.60
C ALA A 906 -13.02 -32.77 -16.75
N GLY A 907 -13.12 -32.06 -15.64
CA GLY A 907 -13.70 -30.73 -15.55
C GLY A 907 -13.46 -30.12 -14.17
N VAL A 908 -14.17 -29.05 -13.89
CA VAL A 908 -14.25 -28.44 -12.56
C VAL A 908 -15.72 -28.15 -12.21
N PRO A 909 -16.10 -28.23 -10.93
CA PRO A 909 -17.46 -27.94 -10.50
C PRO A 909 -17.83 -26.46 -10.76
N PRO A 910 -19.11 -26.11 -10.66
CA PRO A 910 -19.53 -24.72 -10.59
C PRO A 910 -18.77 -23.94 -9.52
N ASP A 911 -18.24 -22.78 -9.89
CA ASP A 911 -17.54 -21.86 -9.03
C ASP A 911 -17.90 -20.41 -9.38
N TYR A 912 -17.21 -19.45 -8.77
CA TYR A 912 -17.45 -18.02 -9.04
C TYR A 912 -17.03 -17.59 -10.45
N PHE A 913 -16.27 -18.40 -11.20
CA PHE A 913 -15.92 -18.15 -12.60
C PHE A 913 -16.94 -18.73 -13.58
N SER A 914 -17.57 -19.87 -13.25
CA SER A 914 -18.57 -20.51 -14.11
C SER A 914 -19.71 -21.15 -13.32
N ALA A 915 -20.92 -20.62 -13.51
CA ALA A 915 -22.14 -21.17 -12.91
C ALA A 915 -22.45 -22.62 -13.34
N ASN A 916 -21.90 -23.08 -14.48
CA ASN A 916 -22.09 -24.44 -14.99
C ASN A 916 -20.87 -25.35 -14.76
N GLY A 917 -19.84 -24.84 -14.06
CA GLY A 917 -18.50 -25.43 -14.03
C GLY A 917 -17.86 -25.40 -15.41
N GLN A 918 -16.76 -26.13 -15.60
CA GLN A 918 -16.12 -26.27 -16.91
C GLN A 918 -15.95 -27.73 -17.24
N LEU A 919 -16.47 -28.15 -18.39
CA LEU A 919 -16.31 -29.50 -18.92
C LEU A 919 -15.18 -29.48 -19.94
N TRP A 920 -14.04 -30.09 -19.63
CA TRP A 920 -12.86 -30.06 -20.50
C TRP A 920 -12.84 -31.22 -21.49
N GLY A 921 -13.52 -32.33 -21.16
CA GLY A 921 -13.68 -33.47 -22.07
C GLY A 921 -12.43 -34.37 -22.19
N ASN A 922 -11.34 -34.07 -21.48
CA ASN A 922 -10.19 -34.97 -21.39
C ASN A 922 -10.57 -36.26 -20.66
N PRO A 923 -10.08 -37.44 -21.06
CA PRO A 923 -10.36 -38.68 -20.34
C PRO A 923 -9.68 -38.69 -18.98
N GLN A 924 -10.35 -39.22 -17.97
CA GLN A 924 -9.76 -39.40 -16.64
C GLN A 924 -8.74 -40.54 -16.61
N TYR A 925 -7.75 -40.43 -15.72
CA TYR A 925 -6.78 -41.49 -15.47
C TYR A 925 -7.36 -42.59 -14.58
N ASP A 926 -7.07 -43.85 -14.89
CA ASP A 926 -7.21 -44.93 -13.92
C ASP A 926 -5.95 -44.96 -13.03
N TRP A 927 -5.95 -44.12 -11.98
CA TRP A 927 -4.84 -44.01 -11.05
C TRP A 927 -4.47 -45.34 -10.38
N LYS A 928 -5.42 -46.28 -10.22
CA LYS A 928 -5.16 -47.61 -9.66
C LYS A 928 -4.44 -48.50 -10.66
N ALA A 929 -4.81 -48.43 -11.94
CA ALA A 929 -4.07 -49.11 -13.01
C ALA A 929 -2.65 -48.56 -13.13
N MET A 930 -2.49 -47.24 -13.06
CA MET A 930 -1.17 -46.60 -13.10
C MET A 930 -0.30 -46.96 -11.89
N GLU A 931 -0.87 -46.99 -10.68
CA GLU A 931 -0.15 -47.40 -9.46
C GLU A 931 0.38 -48.85 -9.56
N LYS A 932 -0.42 -49.77 -10.12
CA LYS A 932 0.02 -51.16 -10.37
C LYS A 932 1.22 -51.27 -11.31
N GLU A 933 1.36 -50.32 -12.22
CA GLU A 933 2.53 -50.21 -13.12
C GLU A 933 3.62 -49.28 -12.56
N ASN A 934 3.56 -48.96 -11.27
CA ASN A 934 4.49 -48.06 -10.59
C ASN A 934 4.64 -46.72 -11.33
N TYR A 935 3.52 -46.21 -11.82
CA TYR A 935 3.38 -44.95 -12.58
C TYR A 935 4.32 -44.85 -13.79
N ALA A 936 4.66 -45.96 -14.44
CA ALA A 936 5.66 -46.02 -15.52
C ALA A 936 5.44 -45.00 -16.65
N TRP A 937 4.19 -44.73 -17.06
CA TRP A 937 3.88 -43.72 -18.08
C TRP A 937 4.19 -42.30 -17.60
N TRP A 938 3.81 -41.96 -16.36
CA TRP A 938 4.11 -40.65 -15.76
C TRP A 938 5.60 -40.42 -15.57
N LYS A 939 6.34 -41.44 -15.13
CA LYS A 939 7.80 -41.38 -15.01
C LYS A 939 8.46 -40.99 -16.34
N LYS A 940 8.10 -41.69 -17.42
CA LYS A 940 8.57 -41.36 -18.78
C LYS A 940 8.17 -39.94 -19.19
N ARG A 941 6.95 -39.52 -18.88
CA ARG A 941 6.45 -38.17 -19.21
C ARG A 941 7.31 -37.09 -18.55
N PHE A 942 7.59 -37.23 -17.26
CA PHE A 942 8.47 -36.32 -16.53
C PHE A 942 9.92 -36.38 -17.01
N GLU A 943 10.46 -37.57 -17.28
CA GLU A 943 11.81 -37.74 -17.83
C GLU A 943 11.95 -37.02 -19.18
N ASN A 944 11.01 -37.21 -20.10
CA ASN A 944 11.03 -36.55 -21.40
C ASN A 944 10.91 -35.03 -21.27
N LEU A 945 10.01 -34.55 -20.40
CA LEU A 945 9.83 -33.12 -20.20
C LEU A 945 11.07 -32.48 -19.55
N HIS A 946 11.70 -33.15 -18.59
CA HIS A 946 12.92 -32.67 -17.94
C HIS A 946 14.13 -32.58 -18.89
N ARG A 947 14.11 -33.31 -20.02
CA ARG A 947 15.09 -33.13 -21.10
C ARG A 947 14.85 -31.88 -21.93
N LEU A 948 13.63 -31.34 -21.91
CA LEU A 948 13.24 -30.16 -22.69
C LEU A 948 13.28 -28.88 -21.87
N VAL A 949 13.08 -28.96 -20.55
CA VAL A 949 12.97 -27.79 -19.68
C VAL A 949 13.61 -28.04 -18.32
N ASP A 950 14.05 -26.97 -17.67
CA ASP A 950 14.70 -27.03 -16.35
C ASP A 950 13.67 -27.08 -15.21
N ILE A 951 12.54 -26.39 -15.38
CA ILE A 951 11.46 -26.28 -14.39
C ILE A 951 10.13 -26.71 -15.04
N VAL A 952 9.32 -27.49 -14.33
CA VAL A 952 8.01 -27.95 -14.82
C VAL A 952 6.88 -27.32 -14.01
N ARG A 953 6.08 -26.45 -14.63
CA ARG A 953 4.75 -26.11 -14.10
C ARG A 953 3.79 -27.28 -14.34
N ILE A 954 3.10 -27.70 -13.29
CA ILE A 954 2.00 -28.66 -13.40
C ILE A 954 0.71 -27.86 -13.33
N ASP A 955 0.00 -27.81 -14.45
CA ASP A 955 -1.32 -27.22 -14.54
C ASP A 955 -2.37 -28.08 -13.84
N HIS A 956 -3.28 -27.45 -13.12
CA HIS A 956 -4.30 -28.06 -12.29
C HIS A 956 -3.74 -29.07 -11.28
N PHE A 957 -2.70 -28.67 -10.54
CA PHE A 957 -1.99 -29.51 -9.57
C PHE A 957 -2.93 -30.14 -8.54
N ARG A 958 -4.02 -29.44 -8.19
CA ARG A 958 -5.02 -29.96 -7.26
C ARG A 958 -5.58 -31.33 -7.66
N GLY A 959 -5.58 -31.67 -8.96
CA GLY A 959 -5.96 -32.97 -9.50
C GLY A 959 -5.18 -34.16 -8.93
N PHE A 960 -3.98 -33.94 -8.40
CA PHE A 960 -3.18 -34.97 -7.74
C PHE A 960 -3.64 -35.27 -6.31
N GLU A 961 -4.32 -34.32 -5.64
CA GLU A 961 -4.97 -34.53 -4.35
C GLU A 961 -6.39 -35.05 -4.56
N SER A 962 -7.17 -34.33 -5.36
CA SER A 962 -8.52 -34.70 -5.76
C SER A 962 -8.86 -34.13 -7.14
N TYR A 963 -9.65 -34.84 -7.95
CA TYR A 963 -10.09 -34.37 -9.26
C TYR A 963 -11.61 -34.49 -9.40
N TRP A 964 -12.20 -33.61 -10.22
CA TRP A 964 -13.64 -33.61 -10.47
C TRP A 964 -13.95 -34.54 -11.65
N GLU A 965 -14.63 -35.64 -11.35
CA GLU A 965 -15.01 -36.68 -12.29
C GLU A 965 -16.43 -36.40 -12.80
N VAL A 966 -16.58 -36.28 -14.12
CA VAL A 966 -17.88 -36.05 -14.79
C VAL A 966 -18.18 -37.22 -15.73
N ASP A 967 -19.44 -37.59 -15.90
CA ASP A 967 -19.87 -38.59 -16.89
C ASP A 967 -19.45 -38.17 -18.31
N GLY A 968 -18.89 -39.10 -19.09
CA GLY A 968 -18.36 -38.81 -20.43
C GLY A 968 -19.40 -38.38 -21.47
N LYS A 969 -20.70 -38.55 -21.18
CA LYS A 969 -21.82 -38.07 -22.02
C LYS A 969 -22.45 -36.78 -21.50
N ALA A 970 -21.97 -36.23 -20.40
CA ALA A 970 -22.52 -35.00 -19.85
C ALA A 970 -22.25 -33.81 -20.77
N GLU A 971 -23.20 -32.88 -20.82
CA GLU A 971 -23.05 -31.61 -21.55
C GLU A 971 -22.51 -30.49 -20.64
N THR A 972 -22.49 -30.69 -19.32
CA THR A 972 -22.03 -29.73 -18.31
C THR A 972 -21.26 -30.43 -17.19
N ALA A 973 -20.50 -29.67 -16.40
CA ALA A 973 -19.71 -30.21 -15.29
C ALA A 973 -20.45 -30.22 -13.93
N ILE A 974 -21.71 -29.76 -13.89
CA ILE A 974 -22.48 -29.59 -12.65
C ILE A 974 -22.62 -30.91 -11.87
N ASN A 975 -22.91 -32.00 -12.56
CA ASN A 975 -23.25 -33.30 -11.95
C ASN A 975 -22.03 -34.22 -11.78
N GLY A 976 -20.84 -33.66 -11.51
CA GLY A 976 -19.65 -34.45 -11.22
C GLY A 976 -19.49 -34.79 -9.74
N HIS A 977 -18.41 -35.48 -9.41
CA HIS A 977 -18.02 -35.84 -8.03
C HIS A 977 -16.51 -35.72 -7.81
N TRP A 978 -16.11 -35.30 -6.61
CA TRP A 978 -14.70 -35.31 -6.21
C TRP A 978 -14.19 -36.74 -5.99
N ARG A 979 -13.11 -37.09 -6.66
CA ARG A 979 -12.34 -38.33 -6.48
C ARG A 979 -10.97 -38.01 -5.93
N LYS A 980 -10.39 -38.89 -5.11
CA LYS A 980 -9.01 -38.74 -4.64
C LYS A 980 -8.02 -39.09 -5.75
N GLY A 981 -7.02 -38.23 -5.93
CA GLY A 981 -5.86 -38.47 -6.77
C GLY A 981 -4.79 -39.31 -6.04
N PRO A 982 -3.60 -39.48 -6.63
CA PRO A 982 -2.56 -40.35 -6.10
C PRO A 982 -1.74 -39.73 -4.94
N GLY A 983 -1.86 -38.43 -4.69
CA GLY A 983 -1.27 -37.74 -3.53
C GLY A 983 0.26 -37.77 -3.46
N LYS A 984 0.79 -37.64 -2.23
CA LYS A 984 2.23 -37.49 -1.96
C LYS A 984 3.07 -38.69 -2.41
N ALA A 985 2.54 -39.92 -2.28
CA ALA A 985 3.26 -41.14 -2.63
C ALA A 985 3.70 -41.16 -4.10
N PHE A 986 2.88 -40.60 -5.00
CA PHE A 986 3.23 -40.43 -6.40
C PHE A 986 4.44 -39.51 -6.58
N PHE A 987 4.44 -38.34 -5.95
CA PHE A 987 5.56 -37.40 -6.09
C PHE A 987 6.85 -37.91 -5.45
N ASP A 988 6.77 -38.70 -4.38
CA ASP A 988 7.94 -39.37 -3.80
C ASP A 988 8.57 -40.35 -4.80
N ILE A 989 7.75 -41.06 -5.59
CA ILE A 989 8.22 -41.95 -6.66
C ILE A 989 8.84 -41.14 -7.82
N ILE A 990 8.17 -40.08 -8.28
CA ILE A 990 8.69 -39.23 -9.37
C ILE A 990 10.03 -38.61 -8.98
N ARG A 991 10.15 -38.07 -7.76
CA ARG A 991 11.40 -37.46 -7.25
C ARG A 991 12.55 -38.45 -7.21
N LYS A 992 12.26 -39.73 -6.93
CA LYS A 992 13.27 -40.80 -6.92
C LYS A 992 13.73 -41.18 -8.32
N GLU A 993 12.82 -41.19 -9.30
CA GLU A 993 13.15 -41.58 -10.68
C GLU A 993 13.79 -40.44 -11.49
N VAL A 994 13.35 -39.20 -11.27
CA VAL A 994 13.82 -38.01 -11.99
C VAL A 994 14.51 -37.06 -11.00
N PRO A 995 15.73 -37.38 -10.53
CA PRO A 995 16.43 -36.55 -9.55
C PRO A 995 16.76 -35.17 -10.15
N GLY A 996 16.57 -34.11 -9.37
CA GLY A 996 16.83 -32.73 -9.81
C GLY A 996 15.65 -32.04 -10.48
N LEU A 997 14.51 -32.72 -10.68
CA LEU A 997 13.30 -32.11 -11.24
C LEU A 997 12.74 -31.02 -10.32
N GLU A 998 12.75 -29.77 -10.80
CA GLU A 998 12.08 -28.65 -10.17
C GLU A 998 10.61 -28.58 -10.64
N ILE A 999 9.67 -28.62 -9.71
CA ILE A 999 8.23 -28.59 -9.98
C ILE A 999 7.63 -27.32 -9.41
N VAL A 1000 6.69 -26.71 -10.15
CA VAL A 1000 5.81 -25.63 -9.71
C VAL A 1000 4.38 -26.12 -9.73
N ALA A 1001 3.64 -25.94 -8.64
CA ALA A 1001 2.23 -26.29 -8.55
C ALA A 1001 1.38 -25.10 -8.99
N GLU A 1002 0.57 -25.27 -10.04
CA GLU A 1002 -0.54 -24.36 -10.31
C GLU A 1002 -1.67 -24.68 -9.33
N ASP A 1003 -1.87 -23.79 -8.37
CA ASP A 1003 -2.80 -23.90 -7.25
C ASP A 1003 -3.77 -22.70 -7.20
N LEU A 1004 -4.29 -22.29 -8.36
CA LEU A 1004 -5.29 -21.24 -8.46
C LEU A 1004 -6.71 -21.81 -8.29
N GLY A 1005 -7.68 -20.91 -8.07
CA GLY A 1005 -9.07 -21.26 -7.84
C GLY A 1005 -9.37 -21.64 -6.38
N ILE A 1006 -10.45 -22.40 -6.16
CA ILE A 1006 -10.83 -22.86 -4.81
C ILE A 1006 -9.96 -24.07 -4.44
N ILE A 1007 -8.99 -23.83 -3.56
CA ILE A 1007 -8.04 -24.82 -3.05
C ILE A 1007 -8.45 -25.22 -1.63
N THR A 1008 -8.36 -26.52 -1.31
CA THR A 1008 -8.64 -27.03 0.04
C THR A 1008 -7.35 -27.15 0.85
N ASP A 1009 -7.48 -27.19 2.18
CA ASP A 1009 -6.36 -27.37 3.10
C ASP A 1009 -5.48 -28.59 2.76
N GLU A 1010 -6.09 -29.67 2.23
CA GLU A 1010 -5.36 -30.88 1.82
C GLU A 1010 -4.46 -30.67 0.60
N VAL A 1011 -4.87 -29.80 -0.34
CA VAL A 1011 -4.07 -29.47 -1.52
C VAL A 1011 -2.88 -28.59 -1.13
N GLU A 1012 -3.10 -27.63 -0.24
CA GLU A 1012 -2.00 -26.82 0.32
C GLU A 1012 -1.01 -27.69 1.09
N ALA A 1013 -1.51 -28.61 1.92
CA ALA A 1013 -0.68 -29.58 2.64
C ALA A 1013 0.13 -30.46 1.68
N LEU A 1014 -0.49 -30.98 0.60
CA LEU A 1014 0.23 -31.76 -0.41
C LEU A 1014 1.35 -30.95 -1.07
N ARG A 1015 1.07 -29.69 -1.44
CA ARG A 1015 2.06 -28.78 -2.04
C ARG A 1015 3.24 -28.54 -1.08
N GLU A 1016 2.95 -28.27 0.19
CA GLU A 1016 3.94 -27.99 1.23
C GLU A 1016 4.77 -29.22 1.60
N ASP A 1017 4.14 -30.39 1.78
CA ASP A 1017 4.81 -31.67 2.03
C ASP A 1017 5.74 -32.07 0.87
N CYS A 1018 5.37 -31.68 -0.35
CA CYS A 1018 6.22 -31.83 -1.52
C CYS A 1018 7.27 -30.70 -1.65
N GLY A 1019 7.15 -29.59 -0.92
CA GLY A 1019 8.04 -28.44 -1.02
C GLY A 1019 7.92 -27.65 -2.34
N PHE A 1020 6.81 -27.81 -3.07
CA PHE A 1020 6.59 -27.12 -4.34
C PHE A 1020 6.15 -25.67 -4.10
N PRO A 1021 6.65 -24.69 -4.87
CA PRO A 1021 6.08 -23.36 -4.85
C PRO A 1021 4.67 -23.37 -5.47
N GLY A 1022 3.77 -22.60 -4.87
CA GLY A 1022 2.47 -22.28 -5.46
C GLY A 1022 2.55 -21.08 -6.41
N MET A 1023 1.41 -20.66 -6.95
CA MET A 1023 1.25 -19.50 -7.81
C MET A 1023 0.39 -18.43 -7.13
N LYS A 1024 0.76 -17.16 -7.36
CA LYS A 1024 -0.04 -15.99 -6.97
C LYS A 1024 -0.15 -15.05 -8.15
N VAL A 1025 -1.37 -14.67 -8.51
CA VAL A 1025 -1.64 -13.83 -9.69
C VAL A 1025 -2.29 -12.54 -9.22
N LEU A 1026 -1.63 -11.40 -9.46
CA LEU A 1026 -2.10 -10.09 -9.00
C LEU A 1026 -3.52 -9.77 -9.49
N HIS A 1027 -3.84 -10.13 -10.74
CA HIS A 1027 -5.19 -9.92 -11.30
C HIS A 1027 -6.31 -10.61 -10.51
N PHE A 1028 -6.00 -11.66 -9.74
CA PHE A 1028 -6.96 -12.37 -8.89
C PHE A 1028 -6.91 -11.93 -7.43
N THR A 1029 -5.75 -11.50 -6.94
CA THR A 1029 -5.56 -11.18 -5.52
C THR A 1029 -5.85 -9.72 -5.17
N LEU A 1030 -5.83 -8.80 -6.15
CA LEU A 1030 -6.15 -7.39 -5.94
C LEU A 1030 -7.66 -7.15 -5.90
N HIS A 1031 -8.29 -7.58 -4.82
CA HIS A 1031 -9.69 -7.30 -4.48
C HIS A 1031 -9.79 -6.75 -3.05
N PHE A 1032 -10.93 -6.16 -2.70
CA PHE A 1032 -11.17 -5.70 -1.35
C PHE A 1032 -11.32 -6.88 -0.39
N ASN A 1033 -10.57 -6.87 0.71
CA ASN A 1033 -10.74 -7.82 1.81
C ASN A 1033 -11.99 -7.49 2.64
N GLU A 1034 -12.24 -8.27 3.70
CA GLU A 1034 -13.42 -8.10 4.57
C GLU A 1034 -13.48 -6.72 5.23
N GLN A 1035 -12.34 -6.03 5.40
CA GLN A 1035 -12.26 -4.68 5.96
C GLN A 1035 -12.27 -3.57 4.89
N GLY A 1036 -12.52 -3.92 3.62
CA GLY A 1036 -12.56 -2.96 2.52
C GLY A 1036 -11.19 -2.41 2.12
N ARG A 1037 -10.09 -3.07 2.52
CA ARG A 1037 -8.72 -2.71 2.12
C ARG A 1037 -8.29 -3.56 0.92
N LEU A 1038 -7.40 -3.02 0.09
CA LEU A 1038 -6.84 -3.70 -1.07
C LEU A 1038 -5.33 -3.74 -0.95
N GLY A 1039 -4.76 -4.93 -1.09
CA GLY A 1039 -3.32 -5.16 -1.03
C GLY A 1039 -3.02 -6.61 -1.40
N PHE A 1040 -1.78 -7.02 -1.27
CA PHE A 1040 -1.37 -8.38 -1.61
C PHE A 1040 -0.05 -8.74 -0.93
N VAL A 1041 0.01 -10.00 -0.47
CA VAL A 1041 1.21 -10.62 0.07
C VAL A 1041 1.43 -11.96 -0.65
N ALA A 1042 2.67 -12.22 -1.04
CA ALA A 1042 3.07 -13.48 -1.62
C ALA A 1042 3.93 -14.26 -0.62
N PRO A 1043 3.59 -15.53 -0.28
CA PRO A 1043 4.47 -16.38 0.51
C PRO A 1043 5.82 -16.59 -0.19
N GLU A 1044 6.89 -16.78 0.57
CA GLU A 1044 8.24 -16.96 0.02
C GLU A 1044 8.31 -18.10 -1.01
N ASN A 1045 7.78 -19.28 -0.64
CA ASN A 1045 7.73 -20.44 -1.53
C ASN A 1045 6.55 -20.33 -2.53
N SER A 1046 6.56 -19.29 -3.35
CA SER A 1046 5.57 -19.08 -4.41
C SER A 1046 6.18 -18.39 -5.62
N ILE A 1047 5.44 -18.40 -6.73
CA ILE A 1047 5.74 -17.66 -7.94
C ILE A 1047 4.64 -16.61 -8.13
N VAL A 1048 5.03 -15.35 -8.18
CA VAL A 1048 4.11 -14.25 -8.43
C VAL A 1048 4.03 -13.91 -9.91
N TYR A 1049 2.83 -13.64 -10.40
CA TYR A 1049 2.52 -13.19 -11.75
C TYR A 1049 1.73 -11.90 -11.71
N THR A 1050 1.93 -10.99 -12.66
CA THR A 1050 0.94 -9.94 -12.94
C THR A 1050 -0.36 -10.60 -13.42
N GLY A 1051 -0.27 -11.30 -14.53
CA GLY A 1051 -1.27 -12.20 -15.12
C GLY A 1051 -0.59 -13.43 -15.74
N THR A 1052 -1.35 -14.48 -16.02
CA THR A 1052 -0.90 -15.64 -16.78
C THR A 1052 -1.28 -15.50 -18.27
N HIS A 1053 -1.16 -16.57 -19.05
CA HIS A 1053 -1.60 -16.60 -20.44
C HIS A 1053 -3.13 -16.60 -20.61
N ASP A 1054 -3.88 -16.99 -19.57
CA ASP A 1054 -5.35 -17.00 -19.55
C ASP A 1054 -5.95 -15.65 -19.14
N ASN A 1055 -5.16 -14.84 -18.45
CA ASN A 1055 -5.55 -13.49 -18.07
C ASN A 1055 -5.53 -12.56 -19.28
N ASN A 1056 -6.29 -11.47 -19.17
CA ASN A 1056 -6.10 -10.32 -20.03
C ASN A 1056 -4.70 -9.71 -19.78
N THR A 1057 -4.20 -8.86 -20.68
CA THR A 1057 -3.02 -8.06 -20.34
C THR A 1057 -3.34 -7.16 -19.15
N THR A 1058 -2.34 -6.70 -18.39
CA THR A 1058 -2.60 -5.86 -17.22
C THR A 1058 -3.32 -4.55 -17.59
N VAL A 1059 -3.03 -3.97 -18.76
CA VAL A 1059 -3.76 -2.80 -19.29
C VAL A 1059 -5.20 -3.17 -19.66
N GLY A 1060 -5.41 -4.31 -20.32
CA GLY A 1060 -6.75 -4.81 -20.68
C GLY A 1060 -7.59 -5.11 -19.43
N TRP A 1061 -7.03 -5.87 -18.49
CA TRP A 1061 -7.62 -6.20 -17.19
C TRP A 1061 -8.07 -4.96 -16.44
N TYR A 1062 -7.18 -3.98 -16.28
CA TYR A 1062 -7.49 -2.75 -15.56
C TYR A 1062 -8.65 -1.98 -16.21
N LYS A 1063 -8.68 -1.91 -17.54
CA LYS A 1063 -9.71 -1.17 -18.28
C LYS A 1063 -11.05 -1.89 -18.37
N GLN A 1064 -11.07 -3.21 -18.48
CA GLN A 1064 -12.24 -3.97 -18.91
C GLN A 1064 -12.73 -5.00 -17.88
N ASP A 1065 -11.82 -5.60 -17.10
CA ASP A 1065 -12.15 -6.76 -16.28
C ASP A 1065 -12.51 -6.38 -14.84
N ILE A 1066 -11.96 -5.27 -14.32
CA ILE A 1066 -12.28 -4.76 -12.98
C ILE A 1066 -13.21 -3.55 -13.02
N ASP A 1067 -14.00 -3.43 -11.96
CA ASP A 1067 -14.89 -2.29 -11.78
C ASP A 1067 -14.12 -1.00 -11.48
N GLU A 1068 -14.86 0.11 -11.51
CA GLU A 1068 -14.28 1.44 -11.32
C GLU A 1068 -13.76 1.66 -9.90
N ALA A 1069 -14.34 0.99 -8.91
CA ALA A 1069 -13.92 1.11 -7.51
C ALA A 1069 -12.57 0.44 -7.28
N THR A 1070 -12.41 -0.77 -7.80
CA THR A 1070 -11.17 -1.55 -7.76
C THR A 1070 -10.07 -0.84 -8.54
N ARG A 1071 -10.38 -0.26 -9.72
CA ARG A 1071 -9.43 0.58 -10.46
C ARG A 1071 -8.87 1.72 -9.61
N ALA A 1072 -9.75 2.42 -8.91
CA ALA A 1072 -9.40 3.56 -8.09
C ALA A 1072 -8.54 3.14 -6.88
N ALA A 1073 -8.88 2.01 -6.24
CA ALA A 1073 -8.10 1.44 -5.15
C ALA A 1073 -6.70 0.98 -5.59
N VAL A 1074 -6.59 0.31 -6.75
CA VAL A 1074 -5.29 -0.08 -7.32
C VAL A 1074 -4.45 1.15 -7.68
N ALA A 1075 -5.06 2.18 -8.24
CA ALA A 1075 -4.39 3.45 -8.54
C ALA A 1075 -3.87 4.14 -7.28
N ALA A 1076 -4.68 4.17 -6.21
CA ALA A 1076 -4.29 4.69 -4.90
C ALA A 1076 -3.15 3.88 -4.27
N LEU A 1077 -3.24 2.55 -4.28
CA LEU A 1077 -2.20 1.64 -3.76
C LEU A 1077 -0.83 1.88 -4.43
N LEU A 1078 -0.83 2.20 -5.72
CA LEU A 1078 0.39 2.45 -6.50
C LEU A 1078 0.81 3.92 -6.52
N ASN A 1079 0.02 4.81 -5.89
CA ASN A 1079 0.16 6.26 -5.99
C ASN A 1079 0.29 6.73 -7.46
N LYS A 1080 -0.66 6.31 -8.31
CA LYS A 1080 -0.71 6.64 -9.74
C LYS A 1080 -2.07 7.20 -10.15
N PRO A 1081 -2.11 8.05 -11.20
CA PRO A 1081 -3.38 8.49 -11.78
C PRO A 1081 -4.18 7.30 -12.34
N MET A 1082 -5.46 7.25 -12.00
CA MET A 1082 -6.38 6.17 -12.41
C MET A 1082 -6.60 6.12 -13.94
N ASP A 1083 -6.43 7.24 -14.65
CA ASP A 1083 -6.61 7.35 -16.11
C ASP A 1083 -5.38 6.94 -16.92
N ARG A 1084 -4.30 6.48 -16.26
CA ARG A 1084 -3.03 6.07 -16.90
C ARG A 1084 -2.76 4.57 -16.77
N PRO A 1085 -3.50 3.70 -17.48
CA PRO A 1085 -3.41 2.25 -17.31
C PRO A 1085 -2.03 1.65 -17.62
N LYS A 1086 -1.24 2.28 -18.49
CA LYS A 1086 0.15 1.86 -18.74
C LYS A 1086 1.07 2.11 -17.54
N GLU A 1087 0.87 3.21 -16.82
CA GLU A 1087 1.62 3.49 -15.59
C GLU A 1087 1.20 2.52 -14.48
N ILE A 1088 -0.10 2.17 -14.41
CA ILE A 1088 -0.60 1.14 -13.51
C ILE A 1088 0.05 -0.22 -13.80
N ALA A 1089 0.11 -0.63 -15.08
CA ALA A 1089 0.77 -1.89 -15.46
C ALA A 1089 2.25 -1.93 -15.05
N LYS A 1090 2.99 -0.84 -15.27
CA LYS A 1090 4.38 -0.70 -14.79
C LYS A 1090 4.47 -0.72 -13.25
N GLY A 1091 3.51 -0.12 -12.56
CA GLY A 1091 3.40 -0.15 -11.10
C GLY A 1091 3.19 -1.57 -10.57
N LEU A 1092 2.26 -2.33 -11.17
CA LEU A 1092 2.00 -3.73 -10.80
C LEU A 1092 3.16 -4.66 -11.12
N LEU A 1093 3.90 -4.41 -12.20
CA LEU A 1093 5.14 -5.13 -12.50
C LEU A 1093 6.18 -4.93 -11.37
N LYS A 1094 6.41 -3.67 -10.97
CA LYS A 1094 7.29 -3.35 -9.83
C LYS A 1094 6.79 -3.99 -8.54
N PHE A 1095 5.48 -3.96 -8.31
CA PHE A 1095 4.84 -4.55 -7.14
C PHE A 1095 5.04 -6.08 -7.07
N ALA A 1096 4.94 -6.79 -8.20
CA ALA A 1096 5.27 -8.22 -8.28
C ALA A 1096 6.76 -8.47 -7.99
N TYR A 1097 7.66 -7.67 -8.55
CA TYR A 1097 9.10 -7.79 -8.31
C TYR A 1097 9.48 -7.47 -6.87
N ALA A 1098 8.78 -6.55 -6.20
CA ALA A 1098 9.01 -6.22 -4.80
C ALA A 1098 8.56 -7.33 -3.82
N SER A 1099 7.60 -8.18 -4.21
CA SER A 1099 7.03 -9.21 -3.33
C SER A 1099 8.05 -10.22 -2.78
N GLU A 1100 7.71 -10.95 -1.72
CA GLU A 1100 8.58 -11.98 -1.12
C GLU A 1100 8.64 -13.30 -1.89
N ALA A 1101 7.87 -13.47 -2.98
CA ALA A 1101 7.91 -14.66 -3.81
C ALA A 1101 9.32 -14.95 -4.36
N ARG A 1102 9.77 -16.21 -4.25
CA ARG A 1102 11.06 -16.67 -4.77
C ARG A 1102 11.21 -16.48 -6.27
N LEU A 1103 10.12 -16.40 -7.04
CA LEU A 1103 10.18 -16.07 -8.47
C LEU A 1103 9.08 -15.08 -8.84
N ALA A 1104 9.44 -14.03 -9.59
CA ALA A 1104 8.48 -13.11 -10.19
C ALA A 1104 8.48 -13.31 -11.71
N ILE A 1105 7.32 -13.62 -12.29
CA ILE A 1105 7.15 -13.77 -13.72
C ILE A 1105 6.18 -12.72 -14.26
N ALA A 1106 6.51 -12.11 -15.38
CA ALA A 1106 5.59 -11.22 -16.10
C ALA A 1106 5.41 -11.67 -17.55
N PRO A 1107 4.18 -11.61 -18.11
CA PRO A 1107 3.97 -11.73 -19.55
C PRO A 1107 4.70 -10.62 -20.30
N MET A 1108 5.29 -10.94 -21.44
CA MET A 1108 5.95 -9.96 -22.30
C MET A 1108 5.03 -8.80 -22.71
N GLN A 1109 3.73 -9.05 -22.80
CA GLN A 1109 2.71 -8.05 -23.09
C GLN A 1109 2.64 -6.93 -22.04
N ASP A 1110 2.88 -7.27 -20.77
CA ASP A 1110 2.83 -6.32 -19.66
C ASP A 1110 4.07 -5.43 -19.64
N LEU A 1111 5.24 -5.97 -20.00
CA LEU A 1111 6.46 -5.19 -20.19
C LEU A 1111 6.29 -4.12 -21.29
N LEU A 1112 5.63 -4.50 -22.39
CA LEU A 1112 5.32 -3.61 -23.51
C LEU A 1112 4.10 -2.70 -23.24
N GLY A 1113 3.37 -2.90 -22.14
CA GLY A 1113 2.15 -2.16 -21.82
C GLY A 1113 1.07 -2.27 -22.90
N LEU A 1114 0.89 -3.47 -23.46
CA LEU A 1114 -0.10 -3.76 -24.50
C LEU A 1114 -1.51 -3.85 -23.93
N ASP A 1115 -2.50 -3.41 -24.71
CA ASP A 1115 -3.92 -3.53 -24.38
C ASP A 1115 -4.47 -4.95 -24.64
N GLU A 1116 -5.78 -5.13 -24.52
CA GLU A 1116 -6.47 -6.42 -24.63
C GLU A 1116 -6.21 -7.17 -25.95
N ARG A 1117 -5.76 -6.48 -27.01
CA ARG A 1117 -5.39 -7.10 -28.28
C ARG A 1117 -4.11 -7.94 -28.18
N GLY A 1118 -3.33 -7.73 -27.11
CA GLY A 1118 -2.15 -8.53 -26.76
C GLY A 1118 -2.48 -9.85 -26.04
N ARG A 1119 -3.74 -10.07 -25.65
CA ARG A 1119 -4.14 -11.25 -24.86
C ARG A 1119 -3.80 -12.55 -25.59
N MET A 1120 -3.23 -13.51 -24.86
CA MET A 1120 -2.81 -14.80 -25.43
C MET A 1120 -3.98 -15.77 -25.54
N ASN A 1121 -4.78 -15.91 -24.49
CA ASN A 1121 -5.96 -16.77 -24.46
C ASN A 1121 -7.13 -16.11 -23.73
N THR A 1122 -8.34 -16.28 -24.27
CA THR A 1122 -9.60 -16.01 -23.55
C THR A 1122 -10.28 -17.36 -23.28
N PRO A 1123 -10.25 -17.87 -22.04
CA PRO A 1123 -10.88 -19.13 -21.68
C PRO A 1123 -12.35 -19.20 -22.12
N GLY A 1124 -12.79 -20.37 -22.57
CA GLY A 1124 -14.17 -20.60 -23.05
C GLY A 1124 -14.47 -20.11 -24.47
N THR A 1125 -13.48 -19.62 -25.22
CA THR A 1125 -13.66 -19.17 -26.63
C THR A 1125 -12.89 -20.04 -27.62
N VAL A 1126 -13.31 -20.03 -28.89
CA VAL A 1126 -12.66 -20.80 -29.98
C VAL A 1126 -12.32 -19.88 -31.15
N GLY A 1127 -11.14 -20.07 -31.75
CA GLY A 1127 -10.75 -19.43 -33.02
C GLY A 1127 -9.99 -18.11 -32.91
N LEU A 1128 -9.96 -17.46 -31.74
CA LEU A 1128 -9.24 -16.20 -31.51
C LEU A 1128 -7.91 -16.36 -30.74
N ASN A 1129 -7.75 -17.47 -30.02
CA ASN A 1129 -6.67 -17.68 -29.05
C ASN A 1129 -5.34 -18.10 -29.69
N TRP A 1130 -4.25 -17.93 -28.94
CA TRP A 1130 -2.89 -18.39 -29.26
C TRP A 1130 -2.25 -17.74 -30.48
N LYS A 1131 -2.88 -16.68 -31.00
CA LYS A 1131 -2.48 -16.02 -32.25
C LYS A 1131 -1.55 -14.84 -32.04
N TRP A 1132 -1.47 -14.26 -30.84
CA TRP A 1132 -0.67 -13.06 -30.61
C TRP A 1132 0.83 -13.31 -30.86
N CYS A 1133 1.50 -12.35 -31.51
CA CYS A 1133 2.95 -12.36 -31.65
C CYS A 1133 3.55 -10.93 -31.62
N LEU A 1134 4.83 -10.88 -31.27
CA LEU A 1134 5.65 -9.68 -31.21
C LEU A 1134 5.88 -9.10 -32.61
N LYS A 1135 6.03 -7.77 -32.67
CA LYS A 1135 6.53 -7.09 -33.87
C LYS A 1135 8.06 -7.21 -33.95
N PRO A 1136 8.66 -7.18 -35.15
CA PRO A 1136 10.12 -7.31 -35.30
C PRO A 1136 10.96 -6.27 -34.55
N ASP A 1137 10.39 -5.12 -34.21
CA ASP A 1137 11.03 -3.96 -33.57
C ASP A 1137 10.75 -3.84 -32.06
N TYR A 1138 10.19 -4.88 -31.43
CA TYR A 1138 9.80 -4.86 -30.01
C TYR A 1138 10.92 -4.45 -29.05
N LEU A 1139 12.18 -4.77 -29.37
CA LEU A 1139 13.34 -4.40 -28.55
C LEU A 1139 13.62 -2.88 -28.53
N LEU A 1140 13.11 -2.11 -29.49
CA LEU A 1140 13.23 -0.64 -29.48
C LEU A 1140 12.29 0.01 -28.45
N GLU A 1141 11.31 -0.74 -27.94
CA GLU A 1141 10.34 -0.26 -26.94
C GLU A 1141 10.75 -0.61 -25.51
N LEU A 1142 11.87 -1.33 -25.34
CA LEU A 1142 12.32 -1.87 -24.05
C LEU A 1142 13.76 -1.46 -23.78
N GLU A 1143 14.03 -1.11 -22.53
CA GLU A 1143 15.37 -0.79 -22.03
C GLU A 1143 15.82 -1.90 -21.07
N PRO A 1144 16.69 -2.85 -21.49
CA PRO A 1144 17.14 -3.96 -20.64
C PRO A 1144 17.77 -3.47 -19.33
N ALA A 1145 18.45 -2.32 -19.37
CA ALA A 1145 19.06 -1.70 -18.20
C ALA A 1145 18.04 -1.35 -17.10
N GLU A 1146 16.82 -0.93 -17.46
CA GLU A 1146 15.77 -0.61 -16.49
C GLU A 1146 15.28 -1.88 -15.77
N LEU A 1147 15.05 -2.96 -16.52
CA LEU A 1147 14.66 -4.25 -15.95
C LEU A 1147 15.77 -4.82 -15.05
N LYS A 1148 17.03 -4.70 -15.48
CA LYS A 1148 18.18 -5.13 -14.67
C LYS A 1148 18.31 -4.32 -13.38
N ALA A 1149 18.10 -3.01 -13.44
CA ALA A 1149 18.10 -2.14 -12.26
C ALA A 1149 16.98 -2.55 -11.28
N MET A 1150 15.81 -2.91 -11.80
CA MET A 1150 14.69 -3.42 -11.00
C MET A 1150 15.02 -4.78 -10.36
N CYS A 1151 15.61 -5.72 -11.10
CA CYS A 1151 16.08 -6.98 -10.51
C CYS A 1151 17.13 -6.73 -9.42
N LYS A 1152 18.05 -5.77 -9.59
CA LYS A 1152 19.04 -5.43 -8.55
C LYS A 1152 18.39 -4.82 -7.31
N LYS A 1153 17.46 -3.86 -7.50
CA LYS A 1153 16.75 -3.18 -6.39
C LYS A 1153 16.00 -4.17 -5.49
N TYR A 1154 15.45 -5.24 -6.08
CA TYR A 1154 14.65 -6.23 -5.35
C TYR A 1154 15.33 -7.60 -5.20
N GLU A 1155 16.66 -7.64 -5.36
CA GLU A 1155 17.50 -8.82 -5.14
C GLU A 1155 17.08 -10.07 -5.94
N ARG A 1156 16.87 -9.90 -7.25
CA ARG A 1156 16.43 -10.95 -8.21
C ARG A 1156 17.43 -11.22 -9.35
N CYS A 1157 18.69 -10.82 -9.21
CA CYS A 1157 19.74 -10.96 -10.24
C CYS A 1157 20.67 -12.14 -9.96
#